data_AF-A0A3D4T897-F1
#
_entry.id   AF-A0A3D4T897-F1
#
_cell.length_a   1.000
_cell.length_b   1.000
_cell.length_c   1.000
_cell.angle_alpha   90.00
_cell.angle_beta   90.00
_cell.angle_gamma   90.00
#
_symmetry.space_group_name_H-M   'P 1'
#
loop_
_entity.id
_entity.type
_entity.pdbx_description
1 polymer ?
#
loop_
_entity_poly.entity_id
_entity_poly.type
_entity_poly.pdbx_seq_one_letter_code
_entity_poly.pdbx_strand_id
1 'polypeptide(L)'
;MKLAFSTRFHKNKSFDDFLNMAEELKYGGIEIHDFRDPMFSGRTSPFNPDMASVTKRKLINSKKSIVCIDSNCNAADNSEENAEKINSAITVASNVNVPYVKLHVDGGDDAYDKAIDFIGKAIAEGEKHNVIVLVETRGIFADTTRLCDLMNHFASDFIGADWNMYETYFVGGEDSEKTITNLGAYVKLVHLTDAAKAGEHTLIGEGTMPIKEMMNALGSINYNGFVAIEWNPEWFASIDDLEIILTHYESFMETVEDDSKKKKYYYNKTHTGKFVWKKEELIEETFPQVLDRMVEEFPDQLAFKYTTLDYTRTYSQFRDDVDTFARALIAMGVKAGSHVAVWATNVPQWYISFWATTKIGAVLVTMNTAYKIHEAEYLLRQSDTHTLIMIKGYRDSHYDEIMAELCPELENTKSGEKLHAKRLPFLRNIVTVGYEQQGCMTWEQAVDKSGEVPVEEVYRMASLVRKDDVCNMQYTSGTTGFPKGVMLTHYNVVNNGKCIGDRMDLSTADRMMIHVPMFHCFGMVLAMTAIMTHGGTALPLPYFSPKSSLACINSERITAFHGVPTMFIAMLQHPDFEKTDFSYMRTGIMAGSPCPISKMREVVDKMHMTEITIVYGQTESSPGCTMSSTDDPLEDRVATVGHPLPKIECKIVDPETGLECPDNVTGEFVARGYNIMKGYYKMPKATANAIDKDGWLHTGDLACRTPEGNFRITGRLKDMIIRGGENIYPKEIEEFIYTHPKVKDVQVIGVPDEGLGEEIMACIILKEGETMTEQEMKDYVLSHMAKHKVPKYIDFVKEFPMNVAGKILKYKMREDAIKKYGLQKADSVVTA
;
A
#
# COMPACT_ATOMS: atom_id res chain seq x y z
N MET A 1 0.76 -14.90 18.57
CA MET A 1 1.28 -16.29 18.65
C MET A 1 0.16 -17.20 19.12
N LYS A 2 0.17 -18.48 18.76
CA LYS A 2 -0.84 -19.47 19.19
C LYS A 2 -0.20 -20.42 20.21
N LEU A 3 -1.00 -20.95 21.13
CA LEU A 3 -0.50 -21.92 22.12
C LEU A 3 -0.74 -23.36 21.65
N ALA A 4 0.25 -24.22 21.89
CA ALA A 4 0.18 -25.65 21.71
C ALA A 4 0.85 -26.39 22.89
N PHE A 5 0.71 -27.71 22.93
CA PHE A 5 1.44 -28.55 23.86
C PHE A 5 1.80 -29.90 23.22
N SER A 6 2.86 -30.53 23.72
CA SER A 6 3.42 -31.78 23.21
C SER A 6 2.87 -32.99 23.98
N THR A 7 2.62 -34.10 23.27
CA THR A 7 2.18 -35.36 23.90
C THR A 7 3.34 -36.21 24.44
N ARG A 8 4.60 -35.77 24.29
CA ARG A 8 5.85 -36.54 24.50
C ARG A 8 5.92 -37.36 25.79
N PHE A 9 5.47 -36.80 26.91
CA PHE A 9 5.59 -37.43 28.23
C PHE A 9 4.26 -37.97 28.79
N HIS A 10 3.17 -37.91 28.02
CA HIS A 10 1.80 -38.15 28.50
C HIS A 10 1.16 -39.38 27.84
N LYS A 11 1.78 -40.55 28.00
CA LYS A 11 1.39 -41.79 27.29
C LYS A 11 0.09 -42.45 27.78
N ASN A 12 -0.52 -41.92 28.84
CA ASN A 12 -1.73 -42.45 29.47
C ASN A 12 -3.03 -41.78 28.98
N LYS A 13 -2.95 -40.77 28.11
CA LYS A 13 -4.10 -40.06 27.53
C LYS A 13 -4.32 -40.48 26.07
N SER A 14 -5.57 -40.51 25.63
CA SER A 14 -5.93 -40.76 24.23
C SER A 14 -5.89 -39.46 23.40
N PHE A 15 -5.91 -39.58 22.07
CA PHE A 15 -6.02 -38.41 21.18
C PHE A 15 -7.25 -37.54 21.48
N ASP A 16 -8.35 -38.17 21.90
CA ASP A 16 -9.59 -37.46 22.23
C ASP A 16 -9.45 -36.69 23.56
N ASP A 17 -8.73 -37.23 24.52
CA ASP A 17 -8.44 -36.54 25.78
C ASP A 17 -7.59 -35.29 25.53
N PHE A 18 -6.59 -35.37 24.64
CA PHE A 18 -5.79 -34.20 24.27
C PHE A 18 -6.60 -33.14 23.52
N LEU A 19 -7.52 -33.54 22.62
CA LEU A 19 -8.39 -32.60 21.93
C LEU A 19 -9.34 -31.89 22.89
N ASN A 20 -9.95 -32.63 23.82
CA ASN A 20 -10.83 -32.05 24.84
C ASN A 20 -10.07 -31.06 25.73
N MET A 21 -8.86 -31.43 26.17
CA MET A 21 -7.98 -30.55 26.95
C MET A 21 -7.64 -29.27 26.18
N ALA A 22 -7.27 -29.38 24.90
CA ALA A 22 -6.98 -28.22 24.06
C ALA A 22 -8.22 -27.34 23.85
N GLU A 23 -9.43 -27.92 23.83
CA GLU A 23 -10.69 -27.19 23.76
C GLU A 23 -10.98 -26.43 25.05
N GLU A 24 -10.93 -27.11 26.19
CA GLU A 24 -11.20 -26.55 27.53
C GLU A 24 -10.25 -25.42 27.89
N LEU A 25 -8.95 -25.59 27.61
CA LEU A 25 -7.90 -24.61 27.90
C LEU A 25 -7.65 -23.62 26.74
N LYS A 26 -8.47 -23.66 25.68
CA LYS A 26 -8.37 -22.78 24.50
C LYS A 26 -7.04 -22.83 23.74
N TYR A 27 -6.25 -23.89 23.88
CA TYR A 27 -5.05 -24.11 23.08
C TYR A 27 -5.42 -24.33 21.60
N GLY A 28 -4.67 -23.71 20.70
CA GLY A 28 -4.97 -23.75 19.26
C GLY A 28 -4.53 -25.05 18.58
N GLY A 29 -3.59 -25.78 19.19
CA GLY A 29 -3.09 -27.01 18.61
C GLY A 29 -2.36 -27.94 19.56
N ILE A 30 -2.01 -29.11 19.03
CA ILE A 30 -1.36 -30.21 19.75
C ILE A 30 -0.20 -30.71 18.88
N GLU A 31 0.96 -30.93 19.49
CA GLU A 31 2.06 -31.64 18.83
C GLU A 31 2.03 -33.11 19.21
N ILE A 32 2.14 -33.97 18.20
CA ILE A 32 2.07 -35.42 18.38
C ILE A 32 3.48 -35.98 18.40
N HIS A 33 3.90 -36.47 19.57
CA HIS A 33 5.15 -37.19 19.73
C HIS A 33 5.01 -38.66 19.38
N ASP A 34 5.80 -39.12 18.40
CA ASP A 34 5.84 -40.47 17.84
C ASP A 34 4.44 -41.07 17.62
N PHE A 35 3.87 -40.82 16.44
CA PHE A 35 2.53 -41.31 16.08
C PHE A 35 2.38 -42.85 16.12
N ARG A 36 3.48 -43.61 16.28
CA ARG A 36 3.49 -45.07 16.40
C ARG A 36 3.47 -45.57 17.85
N ASP A 37 3.52 -44.68 18.83
CA ASP A 37 3.38 -45.06 20.22
C ASP A 37 2.10 -45.92 20.39
N PRO A 38 2.12 -46.97 21.24
CA PRO A 38 0.95 -47.82 21.46
C PRO A 38 -0.35 -47.06 21.76
N MET A 39 -0.27 -45.85 22.36
CA MET A 39 -1.46 -45.00 22.60
C MET A 39 -2.19 -44.58 21.32
N PHE A 40 -1.50 -44.56 20.19
CA PHE A 40 -2.03 -44.24 18.86
C PHE A 40 -2.13 -45.46 17.95
N SER A 41 -2.01 -46.68 18.50
CA SER A 41 -2.13 -47.91 17.72
C SER A 41 -3.58 -48.39 17.58
N GLY A 42 -3.87 -49.14 16.51
CA GLY A 42 -5.17 -49.80 16.31
C GLY A 42 -5.98 -49.28 15.13
N ARG A 43 -7.10 -49.96 14.83
CA ARG A 43 -7.97 -49.67 13.66
C ARG A 43 -8.68 -48.32 13.75
N THR A 44 -8.90 -47.83 14.97
CA THR A 44 -9.57 -46.55 15.23
C THR A 44 -8.57 -45.41 15.48
N SER A 45 -7.28 -45.65 15.27
CA SER A 45 -6.23 -44.63 15.44
C SER A 45 -6.50 -43.42 14.54
N PRO A 46 -6.29 -42.18 15.04
CA PRO A 46 -6.41 -40.98 14.23
C PRO A 46 -5.40 -40.92 13.06
N PHE A 47 -4.31 -41.70 13.16
CA PHE A 47 -3.24 -41.76 12.16
C PHE A 47 -3.33 -42.95 11.22
N ASN A 48 -4.36 -43.79 11.38
CA ASN A 48 -4.66 -44.83 10.40
C ASN A 48 -5.14 -44.17 9.09
N PRO A 49 -4.60 -44.55 7.92
CA PRO A 49 -5.04 -44.04 6.62
C PRO A 49 -6.56 -44.10 6.41
N ASP A 50 -7.22 -45.17 6.87
CA ASP A 50 -8.67 -45.35 6.74
C ASP A 50 -9.46 -44.35 7.61
N MET A 51 -8.84 -43.81 8.66
CA MET A 51 -9.45 -42.84 9.59
C MET A 51 -9.08 -41.39 9.27
N ALA A 52 -8.14 -41.14 8.36
CA ALA A 52 -7.58 -39.82 8.10
C ALA A 52 -8.64 -38.75 7.78
N SER A 53 -9.66 -39.10 6.97
CA SER A 53 -10.77 -38.19 6.66
C SER A 53 -11.63 -37.85 7.88
N VAL A 54 -11.80 -38.80 8.81
CA VAL A 54 -12.52 -38.58 10.07
C VAL A 54 -11.71 -37.66 10.98
N THR A 55 -10.40 -37.90 11.09
CA THR A 55 -9.47 -37.06 11.86
C THR A 55 -9.47 -35.61 11.36
N LYS A 56 -9.36 -35.38 10.03
CA LYS A 56 -9.45 -34.04 9.44
C LYS A 56 -10.75 -33.33 9.82
N ARG A 57 -11.88 -34.02 9.66
CA ARG A 57 -13.19 -33.44 9.99
C ARG A 57 -13.30 -33.10 11.47
N LYS A 58 -12.75 -33.94 12.35
CA LYS A 58 -12.73 -33.70 13.80
C LYS A 58 -11.95 -32.43 14.13
N LEU A 59 -10.74 -32.27 13.58
CA LEU A 59 -9.89 -31.09 13.75
C LEU A 59 -10.57 -29.80 13.23
N ILE A 60 -11.21 -29.86 12.06
CA ILE A 60 -11.96 -28.73 11.49
C ILE A 60 -13.13 -28.34 12.41
N ASN A 61 -13.90 -29.30 12.89
CA ASN A 61 -15.08 -29.05 13.73
C ASN A 61 -14.69 -28.46 15.09
N SER A 62 -13.60 -28.94 15.70
CA SER A 62 -13.10 -28.38 16.96
C SER A 62 -12.27 -27.10 16.78
N LYS A 63 -12.00 -26.70 15.53
CA LYS A 63 -11.10 -25.59 15.18
C LYS A 63 -9.70 -25.75 15.80
N LYS A 64 -9.21 -26.98 15.88
CA LYS A 64 -7.87 -27.32 16.39
C LYS A 64 -6.98 -27.83 15.28
N SER A 65 -5.67 -27.71 15.45
CA SER A 65 -4.68 -28.26 14.53
C SER A 65 -3.72 -29.21 15.24
N ILE A 66 -3.34 -30.28 14.57
CA ILE A 66 -2.07 -30.94 14.92
C ILE A 66 -0.97 -30.07 14.31
N VAL A 67 -0.13 -29.48 15.16
CA VAL A 67 0.84 -28.45 14.75
C VAL A 67 2.06 -29.08 14.10
N CYS A 68 2.50 -30.22 14.61
CA CYS A 68 3.64 -30.97 14.12
C CYS A 68 3.51 -32.44 14.54
N ILE A 69 4.06 -33.34 13.73
CA ILE A 69 4.36 -34.72 14.15
C ILE A 69 5.86 -34.82 14.41
N ASP A 70 6.24 -35.12 15.64
CA ASP A 70 7.61 -35.47 15.98
C ASP A 70 7.86 -36.92 15.57
N SER A 71 8.74 -37.08 14.58
CA SER A 71 9.14 -38.38 14.06
C SER A 71 10.00 -39.19 15.05
N ASN A 72 10.56 -38.52 16.06
CA ASN A 72 11.58 -39.04 16.97
C ASN A 72 12.80 -39.59 16.21
N CYS A 73 13.11 -39.02 15.04
CA CYS A 73 14.25 -39.39 14.22
C CYS A 73 15.49 -38.57 14.59
N ASN A 74 16.62 -39.26 14.77
CA ASN A 74 17.93 -38.61 14.81
C ASN A 74 18.54 -38.61 13.40
N ALA A 75 18.65 -37.46 12.73
CA ALA A 75 19.17 -37.42 11.36
C ALA A 75 20.67 -37.80 11.23
N ALA A 76 21.40 -37.94 12.34
CA ALA A 76 22.75 -38.49 12.34
C ALA A 76 22.79 -40.03 12.20
N ASP A 77 21.64 -40.72 12.36
CA ASP A 77 21.50 -42.17 12.16
C ASP A 77 20.94 -42.50 10.77
N ASN A 78 21.76 -43.11 9.92
CA ASN A 78 21.41 -43.50 8.55
C ASN A 78 20.82 -44.93 8.44
N SER A 79 20.30 -45.49 9.54
CA SER A 79 19.62 -46.78 9.51
C SER A 79 18.35 -46.76 8.66
N GLU A 80 18.03 -47.88 8.00
CA GLU A 80 16.79 -48.03 7.22
C GLU A 80 15.55 -47.83 8.10
N GLU A 81 15.61 -48.28 9.36
CA GLU A 81 14.55 -48.07 10.34
C GLU A 81 14.29 -46.57 10.51
N ASN A 82 15.34 -45.76 10.72
CA ASN A 82 15.21 -44.31 10.92
C ASN A 82 14.64 -43.59 9.69
N ALA A 83 15.03 -44.02 8.48
CA ALA A 83 14.44 -43.52 7.23
C ALA A 83 12.95 -43.89 7.09
N GLU A 84 12.55 -45.11 7.48
CA GLU A 84 11.16 -45.53 7.50
C GLU A 84 10.33 -44.69 8.49
N LYS A 85 10.91 -44.34 9.65
CA LYS A 85 10.26 -43.49 10.66
C LYS A 85 9.88 -42.12 10.08
N ILE A 86 10.82 -41.40 9.48
CA ILE A 86 10.58 -40.03 8.96
C ILE A 86 9.62 -40.06 7.76
N ASN A 87 9.79 -41.00 6.84
CA ASN A 87 8.92 -41.12 5.67
C ASN A 87 7.48 -41.44 6.06
N SER A 88 7.29 -42.35 7.01
CA SER A 88 5.95 -42.68 7.50
C SER A 88 5.30 -41.49 8.23
N ALA A 89 6.08 -40.71 8.99
CA ALA A 89 5.59 -39.49 9.62
C ALA A 89 5.14 -38.45 8.58
N ILE A 90 5.91 -38.25 7.50
CA ILE A 90 5.55 -37.36 6.38
C ILE A 90 4.26 -37.81 5.69
N THR A 91 4.14 -39.11 5.40
CA THR A 91 2.91 -39.66 4.80
C THR A 91 1.71 -39.46 5.72
N VAL A 92 1.84 -39.73 7.03
CA VAL A 92 0.76 -39.51 8.00
C VAL A 92 0.40 -38.04 8.10
N ALA A 93 1.39 -37.14 8.18
CA ALA A 93 1.19 -35.70 8.23
C ALA A 93 0.37 -35.22 7.02
N SER A 94 0.75 -35.62 5.81
CA SER A 94 0.02 -35.32 4.59
C SER A 94 -1.40 -35.87 4.62
N ASN A 95 -1.56 -37.13 5.07
CA ASN A 95 -2.86 -37.79 5.17
C ASN A 95 -3.82 -37.07 6.12
N VAL A 96 -3.35 -36.35 7.15
CA VAL A 96 -4.20 -35.60 8.10
C VAL A 96 -4.06 -34.07 8.03
N ASN A 97 -3.40 -33.53 6.98
CA ASN A 97 -3.15 -32.10 6.78
C ASN A 97 -2.32 -31.44 7.90
N VAL A 98 -1.30 -32.13 8.40
CA VAL A 98 -0.32 -31.55 9.32
C VAL A 98 0.79 -30.89 8.48
N PRO A 99 1.12 -29.61 8.74
CA PRO A 99 2.07 -28.87 7.92
C PRO A 99 3.53 -29.28 8.15
N TYR A 100 3.84 -29.81 9.34
CA TYR A 100 5.21 -29.99 9.83
C TYR A 100 5.45 -31.41 10.33
N VAL A 101 6.61 -31.95 9.96
CA VAL A 101 7.20 -33.11 10.63
C VAL A 101 8.56 -32.69 11.13
N LYS A 102 8.89 -32.99 12.39
CA LYS A 102 10.18 -32.63 12.96
C LYS A 102 11.09 -33.82 13.18
N LEU A 103 12.39 -33.53 13.18
CA LEU A 103 13.49 -34.42 13.53
C LEU A 103 14.52 -33.67 14.38
N HIS A 104 15.40 -34.41 15.04
CA HIS A 104 16.51 -33.85 15.82
C HIS A 104 17.85 -34.39 15.31
N VAL A 105 18.95 -33.77 15.73
CA VAL A 105 20.31 -34.24 15.41
C VAL A 105 21.14 -34.30 16.68
N ASP A 106 21.35 -35.51 17.17
CA ASP A 106 22.21 -35.79 18.32
C ASP A 106 23.50 -36.46 17.83
N GLY A 107 24.65 -36.04 18.39
CA GLY A 107 25.97 -36.60 18.06
C GLY A 107 27.11 -35.60 18.24
N GLY A 108 28.32 -36.00 17.84
CA GLY A 108 29.50 -35.13 17.82
C GLY A 108 29.62 -34.33 16.52
N ASP A 109 30.79 -33.75 16.24
CA ASP A 109 30.98 -32.91 15.04
C ASP A 109 30.77 -33.68 13.70
N ASP A 110 30.91 -35.01 13.68
CA ASP A 110 30.63 -35.85 12.51
C ASP A 110 29.13 -36.02 12.21
N ALA A 111 28.25 -35.58 13.12
CA ALA A 111 26.81 -35.62 12.94
C ALA A 111 26.32 -34.62 11.89
N TYR A 112 27.03 -33.51 11.66
CA TYR A 112 26.62 -32.49 10.70
C TYR A 112 26.60 -33.03 9.26
N ASP A 113 27.69 -33.69 8.84
CA ASP A 113 27.80 -34.28 7.49
C ASP A 113 26.81 -35.42 7.27
N LYS A 114 26.56 -36.24 8.31
CA LYS A 114 25.57 -37.32 8.26
C LYS A 114 24.15 -36.77 8.15
N ALA A 115 23.85 -35.70 8.89
CA ALA A 115 22.54 -35.06 8.88
C ALA A 115 22.22 -34.44 7.51
N ILE A 116 23.19 -33.89 6.78
CA ILE A 116 22.95 -33.32 5.44
C ILE A 116 22.32 -34.36 4.48
N ASP A 117 22.91 -35.55 4.37
CA ASP A 117 22.40 -36.57 3.43
C ASP A 117 20.99 -37.05 3.85
N PHE A 118 20.77 -37.26 5.14
CA PHE A 118 19.48 -37.69 5.67
C PHE A 118 18.40 -36.64 5.49
N ILE A 119 18.67 -35.39 5.88
CA ILE A 119 17.73 -34.27 5.78
C ILE A 119 17.41 -33.98 4.32
N GLY A 120 18.38 -34.04 3.41
CA GLY A 120 18.14 -33.87 1.98
C GLY A 120 17.13 -34.89 1.42
N LYS A 121 17.19 -36.15 1.87
CA LYS A 121 16.20 -37.18 1.52
C LYS A 121 14.83 -36.90 2.13
N ALA A 122 14.79 -36.46 3.39
CA ALA A 122 13.54 -36.11 4.06
C ALA A 122 12.85 -34.90 3.40
N ILE A 123 13.61 -33.87 3.01
CA ILE A 123 13.10 -32.71 2.26
C ILE A 123 12.48 -33.16 0.94
N ALA A 124 13.18 -34.00 0.18
CA ALA A 124 12.68 -34.50 -1.10
C ALA A 124 11.38 -35.32 -0.94
N GLU A 125 11.21 -36.00 0.19
CA GLU A 125 9.96 -36.71 0.49
C GLU A 125 8.85 -35.76 0.98
N GLY A 126 9.21 -34.76 1.79
CA GLY A 126 8.33 -33.69 2.25
C GLY A 126 7.75 -32.88 1.10
N GLU A 127 8.56 -32.54 0.10
CA GLU A 127 8.15 -31.84 -1.12
C GLU A 127 7.05 -32.61 -1.88
N LYS A 128 7.21 -33.93 -2.04
CA LYS A 128 6.19 -34.78 -2.71
C LYS A 128 4.85 -34.79 -1.98
N HIS A 129 4.88 -34.64 -0.65
CA HIS A 129 3.74 -34.76 0.24
C HIS A 129 3.19 -33.42 0.71
N ASN A 130 3.82 -32.32 0.31
CA ASN A 130 3.55 -30.95 0.76
C ASN A 130 3.65 -30.81 2.30
N VAL A 131 4.73 -31.33 2.89
CA VAL A 131 5.02 -31.30 4.32
C VAL A 131 6.43 -30.74 4.53
N ILE A 132 6.57 -29.74 5.40
CA ILE A 132 7.86 -29.11 5.69
C ILE A 132 8.57 -29.90 6.80
N VAL A 133 9.86 -30.18 6.61
CA VAL A 133 10.71 -30.87 7.58
C VAL A 133 11.31 -29.83 8.55
N LEU A 134 11.01 -29.95 9.82
CA LEU A 134 11.58 -29.10 10.86
C LEU A 134 12.81 -29.77 11.49
N VAL A 135 13.89 -29.01 11.57
CA VAL A 135 15.09 -29.39 12.33
C VAL A 135 15.03 -28.71 13.68
N GLU A 136 15.01 -29.49 14.75
CA GLU A 136 15.04 -28.97 16.12
C GLU A 136 16.42 -28.35 16.43
N THR A 137 16.42 -27.19 17.07
CA THR A 137 17.62 -26.49 17.58
C THR A 137 18.18 -27.16 18.83
N ARG A 138 18.61 -28.40 18.66
CA ARG A 138 19.11 -29.30 19.71
C ARG A 138 20.48 -29.85 19.33
N GLY A 139 21.28 -30.22 20.34
CA GLY A 139 22.59 -30.83 20.12
C GLY A 139 23.52 -29.88 19.38
N ILE A 140 24.09 -30.32 18.24
CA ILE A 140 24.98 -29.48 17.43
C ILE A 140 24.27 -28.25 16.83
N PHE A 141 22.95 -28.26 16.76
CA PHE A 141 22.13 -27.15 16.23
C PHE A 141 21.54 -26.25 17.31
N ALA A 142 21.93 -26.44 18.58
CA ALA A 142 21.75 -25.40 19.60
C ALA A 142 22.58 -24.15 19.27
N ASP A 143 23.68 -24.29 18.49
CA ASP A 143 24.33 -23.20 17.77
C ASP A 143 23.55 -22.90 16.48
N THR A 144 22.77 -21.82 16.52
CA THR A 144 21.81 -21.53 15.44
C THR A 144 22.48 -21.01 14.18
N THR A 145 23.75 -20.59 14.25
CA THR A 145 24.54 -20.27 13.05
C THR A 145 24.76 -21.53 12.21
N ARG A 146 25.09 -22.66 12.84
CA ARG A 146 25.23 -23.94 12.13
C ARG A 146 23.92 -24.39 11.49
N LEU A 147 22.80 -24.18 12.17
CA LEU A 147 21.50 -24.52 11.61
C LEU A 147 21.14 -23.61 10.42
N CYS A 148 21.39 -22.30 10.54
CA CYS A 148 21.21 -21.36 9.44
C CYS A 148 22.06 -21.76 8.21
N ASP A 149 23.32 -22.14 8.41
CA ASP A 149 24.20 -22.61 7.33
C ASP A 149 23.65 -23.87 6.65
N LEU A 150 23.12 -24.83 7.43
CA LEU A 150 22.44 -26.01 6.90
C LEU A 150 21.20 -25.64 6.07
N MET A 151 20.35 -24.74 6.57
CA MET A 151 19.13 -24.29 5.88
C MET A 151 19.47 -23.60 4.56
N ASN A 152 20.48 -22.71 4.60
CA ASN A 152 20.99 -22.00 3.42
C ASN A 152 21.63 -22.96 2.40
N HIS A 153 22.25 -24.05 2.86
CA HIS A 153 22.81 -25.08 1.99
C HIS A 153 21.72 -25.74 1.12
N PHE A 154 20.56 -26.05 1.69
CA PHE A 154 19.45 -26.65 0.94
C PHE A 154 18.66 -25.63 0.12
N ALA A 155 18.50 -24.39 0.60
CA ALA A 155 17.73 -23.33 -0.04
C ALA A 155 16.34 -23.82 -0.52
N SER A 156 15.63 -24.55 0.34
CA SER A 156 14.36 -25.22 0.04
C SER A 156 13.21 -24.62 0.88
N ASP A 157 12.01 -24.57 0.31
CA ASP A 157 10.78 -24.20 1.02
C ASP A 157 10.27 -25.32 1.95
N PHE A 158 10.81 -26.55 1.81
CA PHE A 158 10.41 -27.73 2.57
C PHE A 158 11.31 -28.04 3.78
N ILE A 159 12.09 -27.05 4.23
CA ILE A 159 12.85 -27.11 5.47
C ILE A 159 12.55 -25.89 6.36
N GLY A 160 12.49 -26.10 7.69
CA GLY A 160 12.33 -25.05 8.68
C GLY A 160 12.96 -25.44 10.02
N ALA A 161 12.88 -24.53 10.99
CA ALA A 161 13.40 -24.74 12.33
C ALA A 161 12.27 -24.92 13.36
N ASP A 162 12.46 -25.87 14.26
CA ASP A 162 11.78 -25.92 15.56
C ASP A 162 12.71 -25.28 16.60
N TRP A 163 12.35 -24.10 17.09
CA TRP A 163 13.17 -23.38 18.05
C TRP A 163 12.91 -23.89 19.47
N ASN A 164 13.75 -24.81 19.94
CA ASN A 164 13.85 -25.23 21.31
C ASN A 164 14.61 -24.16 22.13
N MET A 165 13.84 -23.35 22.86
CA MET A 165 14.36 -22.21 23.62
C MET A 165 15.28 -22.66 24.76
N TYR A 166 15.03 -23.83 25.34
CA TYR A 166 15.85 -24.37 26.42
C TYR A 166 17.23 -24.80 25.90
N GLU A 167 17.28 -25.55 24.80
CA GLU A 167 18.53 -26.03 24.20
C GLU A 167 19.40 -24.86 23.73
N THR A 168 18.83 -23.90 22.98
CA THR A 168 19.58 -22.72 22.52
C THR A 168 20.13 -21.87 23.67
N TYR A 169 19.34 -21.65 24.73
CA TYR A 169 19.76 -20.84 25.87
C TYR A 169 20.78 -21.55 26.78
N PHE A 170 20.48 -22.77 27.25
CA PHE A 170 21.31 -23.46 28.24
C PHE A 170 22.45 -24.29 27.63
N VAL A 171 22.24 -24.88 26.45
CA VAL A 171 23.23 -25.73 25.79
C VAL A 171 24.03 -24.94 24.75
N GLY A 172 23.34 -24.13 23.94
CA GLY A 172 23.95 -23.25 22.94
C GLY A 172 24.58 -21.98 23.53
N GLY A 173 24.13 -21.53 24.70
CA GLY A 173 24.57 -20.27 25.31
C GLY A 173 24.19 -19.04 24.49
N GLU A 174 23.12 -19.14 23.69
CA GLU A 174 22.63 -18.05 22.83
C GLU A 174 21.55 -17.22 23.53
N ASP A 175 21.56 -15.92 23.28
CA ASP A 175 20.40 -15.07 23.57
C ASP A 175 19.37 -15.14 22.43
N SER A 176 18.15 -14.70 22.73
CA SER A 176 17.04 -14.73 21.77
C SER A 176 17.23 -13.82 20.56
N GLU A 177 18.00 -12.73 20.68
CA GLU A 177 18.26 -11.81 19.58
C GLU A 177 19.15 -12.48 18.53
N LYS A 178 20.22 -13.16 18.98
CA LYS A 178 21.10 -13.94 18.12
C LYS A 178 20.33 -15.04 17.40
N THR A 179 19.55 -15.83 18.14
CA THR A 179 18.76 -16.92 17.53
C THR A 179 17.79 -16.41 16.47
N ILE A 180 17.04 -15.34 16.76
CA ILE A 180 16.08 -14.79 15.79
C ILE A 180 16.78 -14.09 14.61
N THR A 181 17.95 -13.49 14.82
CA THR A 181 18.78 -12.95 13.73
C THR A 181 19.23 -14.06 12.77
N ASN A 182 19.61 -15.21 13.30
CA ASN A 182 20.09 -16.35 12.51
C ASN A 182 18.94 -17.08 11.80
N LEU A 183 17.89 -17.44 12.54
CA LEU A 183 16.83 -18.30 12.02
C LEU A 183 15.69 -17.51 11.40
N GLY A 184 15.30 -16.36 11.99
CA GLY A 184 14.24 -15.49 11.50
C GLY A 184 13.00 -16.26 11.02
N ALA A 185 12.72 -16.17 9.72
CA ALA A 185 11.56 -16.78 9.10
C ALA A 185 11.62 -18.32 8.96
N TYR A 186 12.79 -18.94 9.19
CA TYR A 186 12.92 -20.40 9.28
C TYR A 186 12.18 -20.94 10.51
N VAL A 187 12.00 -20.16 11.58
CA VAL A 187 11.25 -20.60 12.77
C VAL A 187 9.80 -20.87 12.38
N LYS A 188 9.38 -22.15 12.40
CA LYS A 188 7.99 -22.55 12.14
C LYS A 188 7.27 -23.03 13.40
N LEU A 189 8.01 -23.63 14.33
CA LEU A 189 7.52 -24.07 15.65
C LEU A 189 8.49 -23.55 16.72
N VAL A 190 7.97 -23.34 17.93
CA VAL A 190 8.76 -22.97 19.11
C VAL A 190 8.45 -23.95 20.22
N HIS A 191 9.50 -24.46 20.86
CA HIS A 191 9.45 -25.34 22.01
C HIS A 191 9.88 -24.57 23.26
N LEU A 192 9.03 -24.57 24.27
CA LEU A 192 9.25 -23.84 25.51
C LEU A 192 9.16 -24.78 26.72
N THR A 193 10.24 -24.77 27.49
CA THR A 193 10.34 -25.27 28.86
C THR A 193 11.08 -24.21 29.68
N ASP A 194 11.14 -24.38 30.99
CA ASP A 194 11.93 -23.49 31.86
C ASP A 194 12.77 -24.33 32.82
N ALA A 195 13.87 -23.74 33.29
CA ALA A 195 14.79 -24.37 34.21
C ALA A 195 15.56 -23.34 35.03
N ALA A 196 15.96 -23.71 36.25
CA ALA A 196 16.83 -22.88 37.09
C ALA A 196 18.28 -22.90 36.60
N LYS A 197 18.68 -23.98 35.92
CA LYS A 197 19.93 -24.17 35.17
C LYS A 197 19.79 -25.43 34.33
N ALA A 198 20.74 -25.68 33.42
CA ALA A 198 20.77 -26.87 32.58
C ALA A 198 20.55 -28.17 33.40
N GLY A 199 19.49 -28.91 33.06
CA GLY A 199 19.08 -30.17 33.65
C GLY A 199 18.17 -30.06 34.88
N GLU A 200 17.96 -28.86 35.43
CA GLU A 200 17.08 -28.61 36.59
C GLU A 200 15.83 -27.84 36.15
N HIS A 201 14.92 -28.55 35.49
CA HIS A 201 13.65 -28.00 34.99
C HIS A 201 12.72 -27.55 36.13
N THR A 202 12.00 -26.46 35.88
CA THR A 202 11.06 -25.83 36.82
C THR A 202 9.74 -25.52 36.12
N LEU A 203 8.75 -25.04 36.88
CA LEU A 203 7.57 -24.43 36.27
C LEU A 203 8.00 -23.21 35.45
N ILE A 204 7.28 -22.97 34.35
CA ILE A 204 7.52 -21.82 33.48
C ILE A 204 7.32 -20.53 34.28
N GLY A 205 8.34 -19.66 34.26
CA GLY A 205 8.35 -18.40 35.00
C GLY A 205 9.04 -18.47 36.35
N GLU A 206 9.39 -19.67 36.84
CA GLU A 206 10.17 -19.86 38.06
C GLU A 206 11.66 -20.09 37.79
N GLY A 207 12.05 -20.33 36.53
CA GLY A 207 13.43 -20.57 36.15
C GLY A 207 14.20 -19.30 35.83
N THR A 208 15.34 -19.46 35.15
CA THR A 208 16.23 -18.35 34.79
C THR A 208 16.17 -17.96 33.32
N MET A 209 15.39 -18.68 32.50
CA MET A 209 15.27 -18.34 31.09
C MET A 209 14.58 -16.97 30.92
N PRO A 210 15.08 -16.09 30.03
CA PRO A 210 14.50 -14.77 29.80
C PRO A 210 13.28 -14.86 28.87
N ILE A 211 12.22 -15.54 29.32
CA ILE A 211 11.06 -15.88 28.48
C ILE A 211 10.40 -14.64 27.87
N LYS A 212 10.33 -13.53 28.61
CA LYS A 212 9.78 -12.26 28.08
C LYS A 212 10.59 -11.72 26.90
N GLU A 213 11.92 -11.78 26.97
CA GLU A 213 12.80 -11.33 25.89
C GLU A 213 12.68 -12.27 24.69
N MET A 214 12.59 -13.58 24.93
CA MET A 214 12.34 -14.59 23.90
C MET A 214 11.00 -14.35 23.16
N MET A 215 9.93 -14.04 23.88
CA MET A 215 8.63 -13.70 23.28
C MET A 215 8.68 -12.39 22.50
N ASN A 216 9.40 -11.38 23.01
CA ASN A 216 9.61 -10.12 22.29
C ASN A 216 10.42 -10.33 21.00
N ALA A 217 11.42 -11.20 21.02
CA ALA A 217 12.20 -11.54 19.83
C ALA A 217 11.32 -12.21 18.75
N LEU A 218 10.42 -13.12 19.13
CA LEU A 218 9.40 -13.66 18.21
C LEU A 218 8.47 -12.56 17.67
N GLY A 219 8.09 -11.60 18.50
CA GLY A 219 7.31 -10.44 18.10
C GLY A 219 8.01 -9.57 17.05
N SER A 220 9.35 -9.47 17.11
CA SER A 220 10.13 -8.65 16.17
C SER A 220 10.08 -9.15 14.72
N ILE A 221 9.80 -10.45 14.52
CA ILE A 221 9.63 -11.07 13.19
C ILE A 221 8.15 -11.33 12.85
N ASN A 222 7.21 -10.74 13.61
CA ASN A 222 5.77 -10.99 13.47
C ASN A 222 5.42 -12.48 13.47
N TYR A 223 6.10 -13.28 14.31
CA TYR A 223 5.85 -14.72 14.39
C TYR A 223 4.39 -15.00 14.77
N ASN A 224 3.69 -15.72 13.89
CA ASN A 224 2.27 -16.06 14.05
C ASN A 224 2.02 -17.56 14.22
N GLY A 225 3.09 -18.36 14.38
CA GLY A 225 3.04 -19.80 14.59
C GLY A 225 2.70 -20.20 16.04
N PHE A 226 3.06 -21.43 16.39
CA PHE A 226 2.75 -22.05 17.67
C PHE A 226 3.94 -22.07 18.62
N VAL A 227 3.67 -21.71 19.88
CA VAL A 227 4.56 -21.99 21.01
C VAL A 227 4.02 -23.23 21.72
N ALA A 228 4.76 -24.34 21.59
CA ALA A 228 4.44 -25.64 22.16
C ALA A 228 5.16 -25.82 23.50
N ILE A 229 4.40 -26.18 24.53
CA ILE A 229 4.93 -26.51 25.85
C ILE A 229 5.27 -27.99 25.90
N GLU A 230 6.42 -28.32 26.48
CA GLU A 230 6.73 -29.68 26.91
C GLU A 230 6.74 -29.76 28.44
N TRP A 231 6.16 -30.82 29.00
CA TRP A 231 6.20 -31.06 30.44
C TRP A 231 6.49 -32.53 30.72
N ASN A 232 7.58 -32.82 31.44
CA ASN A 232 7.82 -34.15 31.96
C ASN A 232 7.38 -34.21 33.44
N PRO A 233 6.41 -35.07 33.81
CA PRO A 233 5.99 -35.27 35.20
C PRO A 233 7.14 -35.62 36.16
N GLU A 234 8.24 -36.19 35.68
CA GLU A 234 9.41 -36.53 36.50
C GLU A 234 10.20 -35.30 36.97
N TRP A 235 10.03 -34.13 36.31
CA TRP A 235 10.70 -32.89 36.71
C TRP A 235 10.20 -32.36 38.07
N PHE A 236 8.93 -32.63 38.40
CA PHE A 236 8.34 -32.18 39.65
C PHE A 236 7.37 -33.22 40.23
N ALA A 237 7.85 -34.01 41.18
CA ALA A 237 7.12 -35.18 41.71
C ALA A 237 5.74 -34.89 42.34
N SER A 238 5.42 -33.63 42.65
CA SER A 238 4.12 -33.24 43.21
C SER A 238 3.12 -32.70 42.18
N ILE A 239 3.48 -32.61 40.89
CA ILE A 239 2.58 -32.14 39.81
C ILE A 239 2.70 -33.10 38.62
N ASP A 240 1.78 -34.04 38.53
CA ASP A 240 1.69 -35.02 37.44
C ASP A 240 0.62 -34.67 36.39
N ASP A 241 -0.29 -33.75 36.70
CA ASP A 241 -1.38 -33.35 35.82
C ASP A 241 -0.96 -32.25 34.83
N LEU A 242 -0.98 -32.61 33.54
CA LEU A 242 -0.71 -31.69 32.43
C LEU A 242 -1.67 -30.49 32.43
N GLU A 243 -2.94 -30.67 32.81
CA GLU A 243 -3.92 -29.57 32.80
C GLU A 243 -3.53 -28.44 33.74
N ILE A 244 -2.95 -28.78 34.90
CA ILE A 244 -2.44 -27.80 35.87
C ILE A 244 -1.29 -27.00 35.26
N ILE A 245 -0.39 -27.67 34.56
CA ILE A 245 0.78 -27.04 33.92
C ILE A 245 0.37 -26.12 32.78
N LEU A 246 -0.55 -26.57 31.93
CA LEU A 246 -1.07 -25.77 30.84
C LEU A 246 -1.83 -24.55 31.36
N THR A 247 -2.63 -24.70 32.42
CA THR A 247 -3.31 -23.57 33.07
C THR A 247 -2.33 -22.58 33.69
N HIS A 248 -1.28 -23.08 34.37
CA HIS A 248 -0.20 -22.25 34.91
C HIS A 248 0.50 -21.47 33.80
N TYR A 249 0.80 -22.13 32.69
CA TYR A 249 1.43 -21.48 31.55
C TYR A 249 0.55 -20.42 30.91
N GLU A 250 -0.74 -20.69 30.68
CA GLU A 250 -1.69 -19.70 30.19
C GLU A 250 -1.67 -18.45 31.08
N SER A 251 -1.78 -18.65 32.40
CA SER A 251 -1.73 -17.56 33.37
C SER A 251 -0.37 -16.81 33.37
N PHE A 252 0.75 -17.52 33.24
CA PHE A 252 2.06 -16.89 33.13
C PHE A 252 2.18 -16.05 31.85
N MET A 253 1.71 -16.57 30.71
CA MET A 253 1.76 -15.87 29.44
C MET A 253 0.93 -14.58 29.44
N GLU A 254 -0.20 -14.54 30.16
CA GLU A 254 -0.95 -13.29 30.39
C GLU A 254 -0.11 -12.22 31.10
N THR A 255 0.88 -12.61 31.94
CA THR A 255 1.79 -11.65 32.60
C THR A 255 2.98 -11.23 31.74
N VAL A 256 3.33 -12.03 30.73
CA VAL A 256 4.39 -11.74 29.76
C VAL A 256 3.88 -10.82 28.65
N GLU A 257 2.57 -10.88 28.33
CA GLU A 257 1.92 -9.92 27.44
C GLU A 257 2.13 -8.49 27.96
N ASP A 258 2.73 -7.66 27.12
CA ASP A 258 3.12 -6.30 27.48
C ASP A 258 1.88 -5.43 27.75
N ASP A 259 1.74 -4.96 29.00
CA ASP A 259 0.72 -3.98 29.43
C ASP A 259 0.77 -2.68 28.59
N SER A 260 1.87 -2.43 27.85
CA SER A 260 1.99 -1.34 26.87
C SER A 260 1.05 -1.50 25.66
N LYS A 261 0.54 -2.72 25.41
CA LYS A 261 -0.44 -3.05 24.36
C LYS A 261 -1.89 -3.10 24.85
N LYS A 262 -2.29 -2.32 25.88
CA LYS A 262 -3.72 -1.99 26.00
C LYS A 262 -4.15 -1.28 24.72
N LYS A 263 -4.84 -2.00 23.84
CA LYS A 263 -5.37 -1.52 22.56
C LYS A 263 -6.20 -0.26 22.79
N LYS A 264 -5.55 0.89 22.64
CA LYS A 264 -6.16 2.19 22.89
C LYS A 264 -6.82 2.65 21.60
N TYR A 265 -8.08 2.31 21.45
CA TYR A 265 -8.90 2.84 20.37
C TYR A 265 -9.36 4.25 20.66
N TYR A 266 -9.35 5.08 19.63
CA TYR A 266 -10.05 6.35 19.59
C TYR A 266 -11.38 6.17 18.86
N TYR A 267 -12.30 7.11 19.07
CA TYR A 267 -13.64 7.08 18.49
C TYR A 267 -13.89 8.38 17.73
N ASN A 268 -14.61 8.28 16.62
CA ASN A 268 -15.12 9.48 15.96
C ASN A 268 -16.09 10.24 16.87
N LYS A 269 -16.45 11.48 16.53
CA LYS A 269 -17.27 12.34 17.39
C LYS A 269 -18.64 11.73 17.74
N THR A 270 -19.21 10.98 16.81
CA THR A 270 -20.51 10.32 16.98
C THR A 270 -20.42 8.96 17.68
N HIS A 271 -19.21 8.50 18.05
CA HIS A 271 -18.95 7.20 18.66
C HIS A 271 -19.49 6.00 17.87
N THR A 272 -19.64 6.13 16.56
CA THR A 272 -20.12 5.07 15.67
C THR A 272 -18.99 4.21 15.11
N GLY A 273 -17.76 4.73 15.09
CA GLY A 273 -16.58 4.04 14.56
C GLY A 273 -15.34 4.25 15.41
N LYS A 274 -14.36 3.35 15.25
CA LYS A 274 -13.08 3.35 15.94
C LYS A 274 -11.95 3.70 14.97
N PHE A 275 -10.82 4.15 15.49
CA PHE A 275 -9.56 4.27 14.77
C PHE A 275 -8.38 4.12 15.75
N VAL A 276 -7.18 3.83 15.23
CA VAL A 276 -6.06 3.35 16.07
C VAL A 276 -5.06 4.44 16.44
N TRP A 277 -4.87 5.45 15.59
CA TRP A 277 -3.90 6.52 15.82
C TRP A 277 -4.57 7.74 16.44
N LYS A 278 -3.90 8.42 17.36
CA LYS A 278 -4.43 9.64 17.94
C LYS A 278 -4.49 10.74 16.88
N LYS A 279 -5.58 11.51 16.85
CA LYS A 279 -5.69 12.65 15.93
C LYS A 279 -4.54 13.64 16.10
N GLU A 280 -4.12 14.23 14.98
CA GLU A 280 -3.05 15.23 14.86
C GLU A 280 -1.63 14.78 15.27
N GLU A 281 -1.45 13.54 15.73
CA GLU A 281 -0.12 12.94 15.91
C GLU A 281 0.37 12.27 14.62
N LEU A 282 1.63 12.46 14.29
CA LEU A 282 2.23 11.82 13.12
C LEU A 282 2.52 10.35 13.43
N ILE A 283 2.49 9.53 12.39
CA ILE A 283 2.80 8.10 12.44
C ILE A 283 4.16 7.84 11.80
N GLU A 284 4.92 6.96 12.45
CA GLU A 284 6.27 6.58 12.06
C GLU A 284 6.30 5.34 11.15
N GLU A 285 5.11 4.83 10.82
CA GLU A 285 4.90 3.61 10.04
C GLU A 285 4.97 3.87 8.53
N THR A 286 5.53 2.90 7.81
CA THR A 286 5.47 2.79 6.36
C THR A 286 4.09 2.33 5.91
N PHE A 287 3.80 2.41 4.61
CA PHE A 287 2.58 1.83 4.03
C PHE A 287 2.36 0.37 4.45
N PRO A 288 3.27 -0.60 4.21
CA PRO A 288 3.03 -1.98 4.62
C PRO A 288 2.73 -2.12 6.12
N GLN A 289 3.42 -1.37 6.99
CA GLN A 289 3.16 -1.37 8.43
C GLN A 289 1.76 -0.84 8.78
N VAL A 290 1.29 0.22 8.11
CA VAL A 290 -0.08 0.73 8.27
C VAL A 290 -1.11 -0.34 7.90
N LEU A 291 -0.91 -1.07 6.79
CA LEU A 291 -1.81 -2.16 6.41
C LEU A 291 -1.77 -3.30 7.41
N ASP A 292 -0.58 -3.74 7.82
CA ASP A 292 -0.41 -4.81 8.81
C ASP A 292 -1.05 -4.41 10.14
N ARG A 293 -0.96 -3.13 10.54
CA ARG A 293 -1.65 -2.58 11.71
C ARG A 293 -3.17 -2.62 11.58
N MET A 294 -3.72 -2.29 10.41
CA MET A 294 -5.16 -2.42 10.15
C MET A 294 -5.62 -3.88 10.16
N VAL A 295 -4.80 -4.82 9.70
CA VAL A 295 -5.10 -6.26 9.75
C VAL A 295 -5.07 -6.77 11.19
N GLU A 296 -4.11 -6.34 12.02
CA GLU A 296 -4.03 -6.71 13.43
C GLU A 296 -5.24 -6.21 14.24
N GLU A 297 -5.74 -5.02 13.89
CA GLU A 297 -6.80 -4.34 14.66
C GLU A 297 -8.21 -4.60 14.13
N PHE A 298 -8.36 -4.71 12.81
CA PHE A 298 -9.65 -4.84 12.11
C PHE A 298 -9.61 -5.89 10.98
N PRO A 299 -9.25 -7.16 11.25
CA PRO A 299 -9.02 -8.16 10.21
C PRO A 299 -10.24 -8.44 9.33
N ASP A 300 -11.43 -8.42 9.93
CA ASP A 300 -12.72 -8.73 9.28
C ASP A 300 -13.42 -7.49 8.70
N GLN A 301 -12.89 -6.29 8.95
CA GLN A 301 -13.42 -5.06 8.39
C GLN A 301 -13.21 -5.05 6.87
N LEU A 302 -14.22 -4.61 6.12
CA LEU A 302 -14.09 -4.44 4.67
C LEU A 302 -13.09 -3.32 4.37
N ALA A 303 -12.00 -3.67 3.68
CA ALA A 303 -11.06 -2.70 3.12
C ALA A 303 -11.58 -2.17 1.78
N PHE A 304 -11.99 -3.08 0.89
CA PHE A 304 -12.46 -2.73 -0.46
C PHE A 304 -13.80 -3.41 -0.78
N LYS A 305 -14.68 -2.67 -1.43
CA LYS A 305 -15.88 -3.21 -2.08
C LYS A 305 -16.21 -2.45 -3.36
N TYR A 306 -16.20 -3.16 -4.49
CA TYR A 306 -16.67 -2.61 -5.76
C TYR A 306 -18.15 -2.92 -5.99
N THR A 307 -18.89 -1.97 -6.54
CA THR A 307 -20.28 -2.17 -7.01
C THR A 307 -20.35 -2.49 -8.50
N THR A 308 -19.27 -2.21 -9.24
CA THR A 308 -19.21 -2.37 -10.70
C THR A 308 -18.27 -3.49 -11.15
N LEU A 309 -17.51 -4.08 -10.24
CA LEU A 309 -16.55 -5.16 -10.48
C LEU A 309 -16.70 -6.21 -9.37
N ASP A 310 -16.37 -7.47 -9.66
CA ASP A 310 -16.41 -8.56 -8.69
C ASP A 310 -15.13 -8.56 -7.83
N TYR A 311 -15.04 -7.58 -6.92
CA TYR A 311 -13.94 -7.46 -5.98
C TYR A 311 -14.41 -6.90 -4.64
N THR A 312 -14.40 -7.76 -3.63
CA THR A 312 -14.67 -7.42 -2.23
C THR A 312 -13.62 -8.09 -1.36
N ARG A 313 -13.02 -7.33 -0.46
CA ARG A 313 -11.95 -7.81 0.43
C ARG A 313 -12.07 -7.21 1.82
N THR A 314 -11.91 -8.04 2.84
CA THR A 314 -11.53 -7.57 4.17
C THR A 314 -10.09 -7.07 4.18
N TYR A 315 -9.66 -6.36 5.22
CA TYR A 315 -8.25 -5.96 5.37
C TYR A 315 -7.31 -7.17 5.31
N SER A 316 -7.64 -8.29 5.98
CA SER A 316 -6.82 -9.50 5.93
C SER A 316 -6.71 -10.06 4.51
N GLN A 317 -7.83 -10.17 3.80
CA GLN A 317 -7.83 -10.71 2.43
C GLN A 317 -7.10 -9.77 1.44
N PHE A 318 -7.24 -8.45 1.62
CA PHE A 318 -6.51 -7.49 0.80
C PHE A 318 -5.00 -7.58 1.04
N ARG A 319 -4.56 -7.77 2.29
CA ARG A 319 -3.15 -8.01 2.63
C ARG A 319 -2.63 -9.27 1.96
N ASP A 320 -3.42 -10.35 1.93
CA ASP A 320 -3.03 -11.60 1.25
C ASP A 320 -2.90 -11.40 -0.29
N ASP A 321 -3.79 -10.63 -0.92
CA ASP A 321 -3.67 -10.24 -2.34
C ASP A 321 -2.37 -9.44 -2.59
N VAL A 322 -2.06 -8.51 -1.68
CA VAL A 322 -0.84 -7.68 -1.72
C VAL A 322 0.43 -8.54 -1.59
N ASP A 323 0.48 -9.46 -0.64
CA ASP A 323 1.63 -10.35 -0.43
C ASP A 323 1.81 -11.27 -1.64
N THR A 324 0.71 -11.78 -2.20
CA THR A 324 0.75 -12.61 -3.42
C THR A 324 1.35 -11.85 -4.59
N PHE A 325 0.90 -10.61 -4.84
CA PHE A 325 1.44 -9.83 -5.94
C PHE A 325 2.86 -9.29 -5.68
N ALA A 326 3.23 -9.06 -4.41
CA ALA A 326 4.61 -8.72 -4.04
C ALA A 326 5.58 -9.86 -4.42
N ARG A 327 5.21 -11.12 -4.15
CA ARG A 327 5.97 -12.31 -4.60
C ARG A 327 6.11 -12.34 -6.12
N ALA A 328 5.03 -12.06 -6.84
CA ALA A 328 5.05 -11.97 -8.31
C ALA A 328 6.01 -10.87 -8.83
N LEU A 329 6.00 -9.68 -8.21
CA LEU A 329 6.93 -8.61 -8.56
C LEU A 329 8.40 -9.03 -8.35
N ILE A 330 8.71 -9.69 -7.22
CA ILE A 330 10.04 -10.22 -6.93
C ILE A 330 10.46 -11.26 -7.97
N ALA A 331 9.56 -12.20 -8.32
CA ALA A 331 9.81 -13.21 -9.35
C ALA A 331 10.10 -12.59 -10.72
N MET A 332 9.42 -11.49 -11.06
CA MET A 332 9.68 -10.69 -12.26
C MET A 332 10.99 -9.87 -12.20
N GLY A 333 11.73 -9.94 -11.09
CA GLY A 333 13.02 -9.30 -10.89
C GLY A 333 12.94 -7.88 -10.33
N VAL A 334 11.78 -7.43 -9.84
CA VAL A 334 11.63 -6.15 -9.13
C VAL A 334 12.37 -6.22 -7.81
N LYS A 335 13.17 -5.20 -7.52
CA LYS A 335 13.98 -5.08 -6.29
C LYS A 335 13.66 -3.76 -5.58
N ALA A 336 14.14 -3.61 -4.35
CA ALA A 336 14.13 -2.32 -3.68
C ALA A 336 14.74 -1.22 -4.59
N GLY A 337 14.08 -0.08 -4.69
CA GLY A 337 14.44 1.03 -5.58
C GLY A 337 14.08 0.84 -7.07
N SER A 338 13.54 -0.32 -7.47
CA SER A 338 13.00 -0.50 -8.83
C SER A 338 11.73 0.35 -9.01
N HIS A 339 11.47 0.80 -10.24
CA HIS A 339 10.30 1.64 -10.54
C HIS A 339 9.23 0.83 -11.26
N VAL A 340 8.04 0.73 -10.65
CA VAL A 340 6.89 -0.01 -11.19
C VAL A 340 5.83 1.00 -11.60
N ALA A 341 5.58 1.14 -12.90
CA ALA A 341 4.60 2.07 -13.43
C ALA A 341 3.21 1.42 -13.55
N VAL A 342 2.16 2.17 -13.23
CA VAL A 342 0.77 1.74 -13.42
C VAL A 342 0.04 2.70 -14.35
N TRP A 343 -0.40 2.18 -15.49
CA TRP A 343 -1.19 2.90 -16.48
C TRP A 343 -2.60 2.29 -16.57
N ALA A 344 -3.41 2.61 -15.57
CA ALA A 344 -4.75 2.07 -15.43
C ALA A 344 -5.70 3.05 -14.75
N THR A 345 -6.99 2.81 -14.95
CA THR A 345 -8.07 3.41 -14.16
C THR A 345 -8.11 2.79 -12.76
N ASN A 346 -9.13 3.13 -11.95
CA ASN A 346 -9.24 2.69 -10.56
C ASN A 346 -9.68 1.22 -10.43
N VAL A 347 -9.02 0.29 -11.14
CA VAL A 347 -9.25 -1.17 -11.06
C VAL A 347 -8.58 -1.75 -9.81
N PRO A 348 -9.05 -2.91 -9.28
CA PRO A 348 -8.46 -3.54 -8.09
C PRO A 348 -6.94 -3.72 -8.17
N GLN A 349 -6.46 -4.10 -9.35
CA GLN A 349 -5.04 -4.31 -9.65
C GLN A 349 -4.20 -3.06 -9.41
N TRP A 350 -4.76 -1.85 -9.58
CA TRP A 350 -4.08 -0.60 -9.27
C TRP A 350 -3.72 -0.53 -7.78
N TYR A 351 -4.70 -0.83 -6.91
CA TYR A 351 -4.54 -0.83 -5.46
C TYR A 351 -3.56 -1.91 -5.02
N ILE A 352 -3.74 -3.15 -5.49
CA ILE A 352 -2.85 -4.26 -5.18
C ILE A 352 -1.41 -3.92 -5.58
N SER A 353 -1.21 -3.38 -6.79
CA SER A 353 0.11 -2.99 -7.29
C SER A 353 0.77 -1.90 -6.45
N PHE A 354 0.01 -0.90 -5.99
CA PHE A 354 0.52 0.16 -5.11
C PHE A 354 1.10 -0.43 -3.82
N TRP A 355 0.30 -1.23 -3.11
CA TRP A 355 0.70 -1.76 -1.81
C TRP A 355 1.79 -2.83 -1.95
N ALA A 356 1.74 -3.69 -2.97
CA ALA A 356 2.77 -4.69 -3.23
C ALA A 356 4.13 -4.08 -3.58
N THR A 357 4.13 -3.06 -4.45
CA THR A 357 5.36 -2.34 -4.86
C THR A 357 6.01 -1.68 -3.66
N THR A 358 5.23 -0.95 -2.87
CA THR A 358 5.74 -0.23 -1.69
C THR A 358 6.14 -1.17 -0.56
N LYS A 359 5.51 -2.35 -0.43
CA LYS A 359 5.87 -3.38 0.56
C LYS A 359 7.28 -3.96 0.34
N ILE A 360 7.74 -4.06 -0.91
CA ILE A 360 9.07 -4.58 -1.25
C ILE A 360 10.13 -3.48 -1.43
N GLY A 361 9.84 -2.25 -1.00
CA GLY A 361 10.76 -1.11 -1.10
C GLY A 361 11.00 -0.61 -2.53
N ALA A 362 10.15 -0.98 -3.49
CA ALA A 362 10.15 -0.42 -4.83
C ALA A 362 9.31 0.87 -4.87
N VAL A 363 9.47 1.67 -5.92
CA VAL A 363 8.75 2.94 -6.11
C VAL A 363 7.62 2.74 -7.10
N LEU A 364 6.40 3.06 -6.69
CA LEU A 364 5.28 3.08 -7.61
C LEU A 364 5.27 4.39 -8.41
N VAL A 365 5.27 4.29 -9.74
CA VAL A 365 5.13 5.43 -10.66
C VAL A 365 3.71 5.49 -11.19
N THR A 366 3.03 6.62 -11.04
CA THR A 366 1.67 6.79 -11.57
C THR A 366 1.69 7.36 -12.98
N MET A 367 0.85 6.83 -13.87
CA MET A 367 0.67 7.34 -15.23
C MET A 367 -0.74 7.88 -15.44
N ASN A 368 -0.84 9.07 -16.02
CA ASN A 368 -2.14 9.66 -16.36
C ASN A 368 -2.81 8.85 -17.47
N THR A 369 -4.06 8.44 -17.22
CA THR A 369 -4.86 7.65 -18.18
C THR A 369 -5.09 8.33 -19.53
N ALA A 370 -4.92 9.65 -19.63
CA ALA A 370 -5.11 10.40 -20.86
C ALA A 370 -3.84 10.53 -21.72
N TYR A 371 -2.68 10.08 -21.24
CA TYR A 371 -1.43 10.25 -21.98
C TYR A 371 -1.46 9.62 -23.37
N LYS A 372 -0.77 10.28 -24.30
CA LYS A 372 -0.47 9.76 -25.64
C LYS A 372 0.99 9.32 -25.72
N ILE A 373 1.37 8.76 -26.87
CA ILE A 373 2.67 8.14 -27.09
C ILE A 373 3.87 8.98 -26.63
N HIS A 374 3.88 10.29 -26.92
CA HIS A 374 4.98 11.18 -26.54
C HIS A 374 5.11 11.35 -25.01
N GLU A 375 3.98 11.53 -24.32
CA GLU A 375 3.94 11.68 -22.87
C GLU A 375 4.29 10.36 -22.17
N ALA A 376 3.77 9.24 -22.70
CA ALA A 376 4.04 7.90 -22.21
C ALA A 376 5.52 7.51 -22.37
N GLU A 377 6.12 7.73 -23.54
CA GLU A 377 7.54 7.48 -23.77
C GLU A 377 8.41 8.34 -22.84
N TYR A 378 8.12 9.64 -22.76
CA TYR A 378 8.86 10.54 -21.90
C TYR A 378 8.83 10.06 -20.45
N LEU A 379 7.63 9.77 -19.91
CA LEU A 379 7.48 9.32 -18.54
C LEU A 379 8.25 8.03 -18.30
N LEU A 380 7.95 6.97 -19.06
CA LEU A 380 8.53 5.63 -18.88
C LEU A 380 10.07 5.65 -18.97
N ARG A 381 10.61 6.53 -19.81
CA ARG A 381 12.05 6.73 -19.94
C ARG A 381 12.62 7.58 -18.81
N GLN A 382 11.96 8.66 -18.43
CA GLN A 382 12.44 9.58 -17.39
C GLN A 382 12.45 8.88 -16.02
N SER A 383 11.43 8.06 -15.75
CA SER A 383 11.30 7.25 -14.55
C SER A 383 12.18 6.01 -14.56
N ASP A 384 12.94 5.66 -15.60
CA ASP A 384 13.62 4.34 -15.67
C ASP A 384 12.70 3.15 -15.32
N THR A 385 11.45 3.17 -15.81
CA THR A 385 10.46 2.15 -15.44
C THR A 385 10.99 0.74 -15.74
N HIS A 386 10.97 -0.11 -14.71
CA HIS A 386 11.36 -1.52 -14.80
C HIS A 386 10.19 -2.42 -15.21
N THR A 387 9.03 -2.23 -14.60
CA THR A 387 7.81 -3.02 -14.84
C THR A 387 6.65 -2.07 -15.10
N LEU A 388 5.88 -2.30 -16.16
CA LEU A 388 4.65 -1.58 -16.47
C LEU A 388 3.44 -2.49 -16.25
N ILE A 389 2.43 -2.00 -15.55
CA ILE A 389 1.14 -2.66 -15.36
C ILE A 389 0.08 -1.78 -16.04
N MET A 390 -0.66 -2.33 -17.00
CA MET A 390 -1.59 -1.53 -17.80
C MET A 390 -2.90 -2.27 -18.14
N ILE A 391 -4.00 -1.51 -18.22
CA ILE A 391 -5.21 -1.96 -18.90
C ILE A 391 -5.07 -1.73 -20.42
N LYS A 392 -6.01 -2.23 -21.23
CA LYS A 392 -5.93 -2.10 -22.68
C LYS A 392 -5.87 -0.65 -23.17
N GLY A 393 -6.66 0.20 -22.53
CA GLY A 393 -6.76 1.62 -22.86
C GLY A 393 -7.91 2.26 -22.11
N TYR A 394 -8.05 3.58 -22.24
CA TYR A 394 -9.16 4.34 -21.67
C TYR A 394 -9.58 5.47 -22.59
N ARG A 395 -10.88 5.55 -22.86
CA ARG A 395 -11.49 6.51 -23.80
C ARG A 395 -10.83 6.43 -25.18
N ASP A 396 -10.10 7.45 -25.58
CA ASP A 396 -9.43 7.61 -26.87
C ASP A 396 -7.93 7.28 -26.83
N SER A 397 -7.41 6.79 -25.70
CA SER A 397 -6.02 6.36 -25.57
C SER A 397 -5.93 4.83 -25.53
N HIS A 398 -5.29 4.26 -26.56
CA HIS A 398 -5.07 2.83 -26.77
C HIS A 398 -3.65 2.47 -26.30
N TYR A 399 -3.51 2.00 -25.06
CA TYR A 399 -2.20 1.80 -24.44
C TYR A 399 -1.44 0.63 -25.08
N ASP A 400 -2.18 -0.41 -25.47
CA ASP A 400 -1.69 -1.57 -26.21
C ASP A 400 -1.01 -1.17 -27.52
N GLU A 401 -1.68 -0.34 -28.32
CA GLU A 401 -1.14 0.19 -29.60
C GLU A 401 0.08 1.08 -29.37
N ILE A 402 0.00 1.98 -28.37
CA ILE A 402 1.12 2.85 -28.00
C ILE A 402 2.35 2.01 -27.61
N MET A 403 2.18 0.99 -26.77
CA MET A 403 3.29 0.15 -26.35
C MET A 403 3.84 -0.73 -27.48
N ALA A 404 3.01 -1.19 -28.42
CA ALA A 404 3.49 -1.88 -29.62
C ALA A 404 4.37 -0.98 -30.49
N GLU A 405 4.03 0.31 -30.61
CA GLU A 405 4.84 1.28 -31.35
C GLU A 405 6.13 1.69 -30.60
N LEU A 406 6.06 1.84 -29.26
CA LEU A 406 7.23 2.16 -28.44
C LEU A 406 8.21 0.98 -28.32
N CYS A 407 7.69 -0.24 -28.34
CA CYS A 407 8.45 -1.47 -28.13
C CYS A 407 8.15 -2.49 -29.25
N PRO A 408 8.59 -2.26 -30.50
CA PRO A 408 8.39 -3.22 -31.60
C PRO A 408 9.04 -4.58 -31.33
N GLU A 409 9.98 -4.66 -30.37
CA GLU A 409 10.57 -5.92 -29.89
C GLU A 409 9.56 -6.86 -29.22
N LEU A 410 8.36 -6.39 -28.84
CA LEU A 410 7.29 -7.21 -28.27
C LEU A 410 6.88 -8.36 -29.21
N GLU A 411 6.87 -8.13 -30.53
CA GLU A 411 6.52 -9.14 -31.54
C GLU A 411 7.40 -10.40 -31.46
N ASN A 412 8.65 -10.26 -31.00
CA ASN A 412 9.60 -11.37 -30.89
C ASN A 412 9.85 -11.83 -29.46
N THR A 413 9.21 -11.18 -28.47
CA THR A 413 9.36 -11.51 -27.05
C THR A 413 8.27 -12.52 -26.68
N LYS A 414 8.61 -13.59 -25.96
CA LYS A 414 7.59 -14.51 -25.41
C LYS A 414 7.05 -13.97 -24.09
N SER A 415 5.80 -14.29 -23.77
CA SER A 415 5.23 -13.98 -22.45
C SER A 415 6.11 -14.57 -21.34
N GLY A 416 6.43 -13.76 -20.33
CA GLY A 416 7.32 -14.12 -19.22
C GLY A 416 8.81 -13.93 -19.47
N GLU A 417 9.25 -13.70 -20.71
CA GLU A 417 10.64 -13.34 -21.00
C GLU A 417 10.90 -11.85 -20.78
N LYS A 418 12.14 -11.49 -20.42
CA LYS A 418 12.53 -10.10 -20.18
C LYS A 418 12.55 -9.31 -21.50
N LEU A 419 11.81 -8.21 -21.54
CA LEU A 419 11.82 -7.26 -22.65
C LEU A 419 13.13 -6.46 -22.68
N HIS A 420 13.67 -6.27 -23.89
CA HIS A 420 14.84 -5.45 -24.16
C HIS A 420 14.52 -4.40 -25.22
N ALA A 421 13.64 -3.45 -24.88
CA ALA A 421 13.20 -2.40 -25.79
C ALA A 421 14.25 -1.29 -25.93
N LYS A 422 14.58 -0.89 -27.17
CA LYS A 422 15.59 0.15 -27.43
C LYS A 422 15.18 1.54 -26.91
N ARG A 423 13.91 1.92 -27.08
CA ARG A 423 13.38 3.24 -26.64
C ARG A 423 13.25 3.32 -25.12
N LEU A 424 13.00 2.19 -24.47
CA LEU A 424 12.77 2.06 -23.03
C LEU A 424 13.75 1.04 -22.42
N PRO A 425 15.04 1.38 -22.29
CA PRO A 425 16.11 0.41 -22.00
C PRO A 425 16.00 -0.27 -20.62
N PHE A 426 15.27 0.32 -19.67
CA PHE A 426 15.05 -0.23 -18.33
C PHE A 426 13.79 -1.09 -18.22
N LEU A 427 12.86 -1.01 -19.18
CA LEU A 427 11.62 -1.77 -19.16
C LEU A 427 11.91 -3.25 -19.43
N ARG A 428 11.55 -4.12 -18.48
CA ARG A 428 11.76 -5.57 -18.53
C ARG A 428 10.46 -6.35 -18.61
N ASN A 429 9.38 -5.83 -18.01
CA ASN A 429 8.12 -6.54 -17.93
C ASN A 429 6.96 -5.60 -18.28
N ILE A 430 5.99 -6.12 -19.04
CA ILE A 430 4.69 -5.49 -19.23
C ILE A 430 3.62 -6.51 -18.79
N VAL A 431 2.79 -6.09 -17.83
CA VAL A 431 1.67 -6.86 -17.29
C VAL A 431 0.36 -6.24 -17.77
N THR A 432 -0.47 -7.02 -18.48
CA THR A 432 -1.76 -6.59 -19.02
C THR A 432 -2.92 -7.03 -18.14
N VAL A 433 -3.83 -6.12 -17.83
CA VAL A 433 -4.99 -6.38 -16.97
C VAL A 433 -6.24 -6.55 -17.82
N GLY A 434 -6.80 -7.77 -17.85
CA GLY A 434 -8.07 -8.08 -18.52
C GLY A 434 -7.97 -8.26 -20.04
N TYR A 435 -6.77 -8.40 -20.60
CA TYR A 435 -6.55 -8.70 -22.01
C TYR A 435 -5.16 -9.31 -22.25
N GLU A 436 -4.98 -9.94 -23.41
CA GLU A 436 -3.70 -10.50 -23.86
C GLU A 436 -3.04 -9.60 -24.91
N GLN A 437 -1.71 -9.56 -24.91
CA GLN A 437 -0.90 -8.88 -25.90
C GLN A 437 0.42 -9.64 -26.10
N GLN A 438 0.89 -9.73 -27.35
CA GLN A 438 2.15 -10.40 -27.67
C GLN A 438 3.32 -9.81 -26.87
N GLY A 439 4.18 -10.68 -26.33
CA GLY A 439 5.33 -10.29 -25.51
C GLY A 439 5.00 -9.77 -24.11
N CYS A 440 3.73 -9.71 -23.71
CA CYS A 440 3.29 -9.29 -22.38
C CYS A 440 2.78 -10.48 -21.55
N MET A 441 2.85 -10.37 -20.23
CA MET A 441 2.17 -11.29 -19.30
C MET A 441 0.78 -10.75 -18.99
N THR A 442 -0.24 -11.61 -18.91
CA THR A 442 -1.50 -11.20 -18.27
C THR A 442 -1.31 -11.04 -16.76
N TRP A 443 -2.23 -10.35 -16.10
CA TRP A 443 -2.25 -10.23 -14.65
C TRP A 443 -2.24 -11.59 -13.96
N GLU A 444 -3.03 -12.54 -14.46
CA GLU A 444 -3.12 -13.90 -13.93
C GLU A 444 -1.78 -14.64 -14.09
N GLN A 445 -1.16 -14.57 -15.28
CA GLN A 445 0.17 -15.15 -15.51
C GLN A 445 1.25 -14.54 -14.60
N ALA A 446 1.18 -13.23 -14.35
CA ALA A 446 2.08 -12.57 -13.42
C ALA A 446 1.85 -13.07 -11.99
N VAL A 447 0.59 -13.17 -11.54
CA VAL A 447 0.22 -13.70 -10.22
C VAL A 447 0.66 -15.16 -10.05
N ASP A 448 0.58 -16.00 -11.08
CA ASP A 448 1.04 -17.40 -11.03
C ASP A 448 2.53 -17.51 -10.69
N LYS A 449 3.35 -16.52 -11.10
CA LYS A 449 4.77 -16.45 -10.71
C LYS A 449 5.00 -16.23 -9.22
N SER A 450 3.97 -15.87 -8.45
CA SER A 450 4.09 -15.77 -7.00
C SER A 450 4.59 -17.08 -6.39
N GLY A 451 4.27 -18.24 -6.98
CA GLY A 451 4.75 -19.55 -6.55
C GLY A 451 6.27 -19.74 -6.62
N GLU A 452 7.01 -18.87 -7.31
CA GLU A 452 8.47 -18.94 -7.47
C GLU A 452 9.24 -18.29 -6.30
N VAL A 453 8.55 -17.57 -5.41
CA VAL A 453 9.17 -16.80 -4.32
C VAL A 453 8.42 -17.09 -3.02
N PRO A 454 9.06 -17.45 -1.90
CA PRO A 454 8.36 -17.64 -0.63
C PRO A 454 7.81 -16.31 -0.06
N VAL A 455 6.74 -16.36 0.73
CA VAL A 455 6.16 -15.13 1.33
C VAL A 455 7.12 -14.48 2.33
N GLU A 456 7.98 -15.28 2.94
CA GLU A 456 9.03 -14.88 3.85
C GLU A 456 10.00 -13.87 3.21
N GLU A 457 10.26 -13.99 1.91
CA GLU A 457 11.10 -13.02 1.18
C GLU A 457 10.41 -11.64 1.09
N VAL A 458 9.08 -11.60 0.95
CA VAL A 458 8.32 -10.34 1.02
C VAL A 458 8.49 -9.70 2.40
N TYR A 459 8.36 -10.48 3.48
CA TYR A 459 8.52 -9.97 4.83
C TYR A 459 9.96 -9.50 5.10
N ARG A 460 10.96 -10.24 4.60
CA ARG A 460 12.37 -9.83 4.67
C ARG A 460 12.57 -8.49 3.97
N MET A 461 12.07 -8.32 2.75
CA MET A 461 12.16 -7.05 2.03
C MET A 461 11.40 -5.93 2.75
N ALA A 462 10.19 -6.20 3.25
CA ALA A 462 9.37 -5.24 3.99
C ALA A 462 10.06 -4.74 5.27
N SER A 463 10.77 -5.61 5.99
CA SER A 463 11.54 -5.23 7.19
C SER A 463 12.67 -4.24 6.92
N LEU A 464 13.14 -4.17 5.68
CA LEU A 464 14.22 -3.26 5.25
C LEU A 464 13.70 -1.91 4.77
N VAL A 465 12.39 -1.76 4.56
CA VAL A 465 11.78 -0.51 4.10
C VAL A 465 11.75 0.51 5.23
N ARG A 466 12.25 1.71 4.97
CA ARG A 466 12.25 2.81 5.93
C ARG A 466 11.22 3.87 5.55
N LYS A 467 10.68 4.57 6.55
CA LYS A 467 9.69 5.64 6.35
C LYS A 467 10.17 6.77 5.41
N ASP A 468 11.47 7.05 5.36
CA ASP A 468 12.07 8.11 4.55
C ASP A 468 12.48 7.65 3.13
N ASP A 469 12.23 6.38 2.81
CA ASP A 469 12.40 5.84 1.46
C ASP A 469 11.28 6.35 0.55
N VAL A 470 11.61 6.56 -0.73
CA VAL A 470 10.65 6.99 -1.75
C VAL A 470 9.73 5.81 -2.04
N CYS A 471 8.42 6.01 -1.87
CA CYS A 471 7.42 4.97 -2.14
C CYS A 471 6.63 5.25 -3.41
N ASN A 472 6.51 6.53 -3.80
CA ASN A 472 5.70 6.95 -4.92
C ASN A 472 6.38 8.07 -5.72
N MET A 473 6.21 8.00 -7.04
CA MET A 473 6.57 9.06 -7.96
C MET A 473 5.36 9.46 -8.80
N GLN A 474 5.03 10.74 -8.79
CA GLN A 474 3.93 11.30 -9.58
C GLN A 474 4.46 12.35 -10.55
N TYR A 475 3.94 12.35 -11.77
CA TYR A 475 4.35 13.33 -12.78
C TYR A 475 3.41 14.53 -12.78
N THR A 476 3.96 15.70 -12.48
CA THR A 476 3.27 16.98 -12.66
C THR A 476 3.72 17.61 -13.96
N SER A 477 2.81 18.20 -14.73
CA SER A 477 3.18 19.15 -15.77
C SER A 477 4.03 20.24 -15.13
N GLY A 478 5.14 20.63 -15.74
CA GLY A 478 6.11 21.56 -15.14
C GLY A 478 6.09 22.92 -15.83
N THR A 479 6.53 23.98 -15.13
CA THR A 479 6.78 25.32 -15.71
C THR A 479 7.77 25.33 -16.88
N THR A 480 8.47 24.22 -17.10
CA THR A 480 9.52 24.04 -18.12
C THR A 480 9.07 23.21 -19.33
N GLY A 481 7.75 22.97 -19.49
CA GLY A 481 7.19 22.28 -20.66
C GLY A 481 7.07 20.76 -20.51
N PHE A 482 8.07 20.07 -19.95
CA PHE A 482 8.00 18.62 -19.71
C PHE A 482 7.53 18.24 -18.29
N PRO A 483 6.78 17.13 -18.12
CA PRO A 483 6.37 16.65 -16.81
C PRO A 483 7.56 16.30 -15.89
N LYS A 484 7.45 16.52 -14.58
CA LYS A 484 8.51 16.26 -13.59
C LYS A 484 8.07 15.16 -12.63
N GLY A 485 8.93 14.15 -12.41
CA GLY A 485 8.68 13.09 -11.42
C GLY A 485 8.92 13.57 -10.00
N VAL A 486 7.85 13.84 -9.26
CA VAL A 486 7.87 14.23 -7.84
C VAL A 486 8.13 13.00 -6.97
N MET A 487 9.22 12.96 -6.22
CA MET A 487 9.56 11.84 -5.33
C MET A 487 8.92 12.03 -3.94
N LEU A 488 8.00 11.14 -3.58
CA LEU A 488 7.28 11.15 -2.32
C LEU A 488 7.68 9.95 -1.45
N THR A 489 7.96 10.21 -0.17
CA THR A 489 8.34 9.16 0.80
C THR A 489 7.11 8.57 1.48
N HIS A 490 7.28 7.40 2.10
CA HIS A 490 6.22 6.83 2.95
C HIS A 490 5.78 7.83 4.02
N TYR A 491 6.74 8.45 4.71
CA TYR A 491 6.49 9.40 5.79
C TYR A 491 5.71 10.62 5.31
N ASN A 492 5.99 11.14 4.10
CA ASN A 492 5.22 12.28 3.56
C ASN A 492 3.75 11.87 3.32
N VAL A 493 3.53 10.78 2.59
CA VAL A 493 2.22 10.41 2.06
C VAL A 493 1.30 9.87 3.15
N VAL A 494 1.82 8.94 3.95
CA VAL A 494 1.07 8.28 5.02
C VAL A 494 0.54 9.32 6.01
N ASN A 495 1.39 10.24 6.46
CA ASN A 495 0.99 11.28 7.38
C ASN A 495 0.08 12.34 6.76
N ASN A 496 0.22 12.64 5.46
CA ASN A 496 -0.71 13.56 4.80
C ASN A 496 -2.10 12.94 4.75
N GLY A 497 -2.24 11.70 4.25
CA GLY A 497 -3.52 10.99 4.25
C GLY A 497 -4.12 10.85 5.65
N LYS A 498 -3.31 10.52 6.66
CA LYS A 498 -3.75 10.45 8.05
C LYS A 498 -4.31 11.78 8.56
N CYS A 499 -3.61 12.89 8.36
CA CYS A 499 -4.08 14.21 8.81
C CYS A 499 -5.33 14.67 8.05
N ILE A 500 -5.46 14.30 6.77
CA ILE A 500 -6.65 14.55 5.96
C ILE A 500 -7.86 13.77 6.53
N GLY A 501 -7.66 12.49 6.87
CA GLY A 501 -8.68 11.68 7.53
C GLY A 501 -9.08 12.20 8.90
N ASP A 502 -8.13 12.67 9.71
CA ASP A 502 -8.40 13.29 11.01
C ASP A 502 -9.34 14.50 10.90
N ARG A 503 -9.08 15.37 9.92
CA ARG A 503 -9.83 16.61 9.66
C ARG A 503 -11.24 16.34 9.17
N MET A 504 -11.44 15.22 8.46
CA MET A 504 -12.76 14.68 8.10
C MET A 504 -13.42 13.85 9.20
N ASP A 505 -12.76 13.61 10.34
CA ASP A 505 -13.23 12.71 11.40
C ASP A 505 -13.54 11.28 10.90
N LEU A 506 -12.67 10.71 10.06
CA LEU A 506 -12.85 9.35 9.52
C LEU A 506 -12.67 8.27 10.62
N SER A 507 -13.31 7.12 10.42
CA SER A 507 -13.22 5.94 11.30
C SER A 507 -13.66 4.65 10.60
N THR A 508 -13.67 3.52 11.32
CA THR A 508 -14.22 2.24 10.84
C THR A 508 -15.71 2.29 10.46
N ALA A 509 -16.45 3.32 10.85
CA ALA A 509 -17.84 3.50 10.43
C ALA A 509 -17.96 4.06 8.99
N ASP A 510 -16.88 4.62 8.45
CA ASP A 510 -16.93 5.34 7.20
C ASP A 510 -16.80 4.46 5.96
N ARG A 511 -17.58 4.82 4.96
CA ARG A 511 -17.68 4.17 3.66
C ARG A 511 -17.37 5.23 2.60
N MET A 512 -16.13 5.24 2.11
CA MET A 512 -15.64 6.27 1.21
C MET A 512 -15.74 5.81 -0.25
N MET A 513 -16.55 6.50 -1.05
CA MET A 513 -16.56 6.29 -2.49
C MET A 513 -15.34 6.97 -3.14
N ILE A 514 -14.56 6.20 -3.90
CA ILE A 514 -13.36 6.70 -4.61
C ILE A 514 -13.61 6.71 -6.12
N HIS A 515 -14.05 7.84 -6.64
CA HIS A 515 -14.28 8.05 -8.08
C HIS A 515 -13.35 9.08 -8.74
N VAL A 516 -12.48 9.71 -7.93
CA VAL A 516 -11.38 10.55 -8.40
C VAL A 516 -10.23 9.67 -8.92
N PRO A 517 -9.42 10.12 -9.89
CA PRO A 517 -8.39 9.27 -10.49
C PRO A 517 -7.27 8.90 -9.51
N MET A 518 -6.92 7.61 -9.45
CA MET A 518 -5.85 7.11 -8.57
C MET A 518 -4.44 7.52 -9.02
N PHE A 519 -4.24 7.85 -10.31
CA PHE A 519 -2.92 8.32 -10.76
C PHE A 519 -2.51 9.68 -10.17
N HIS A 520 -3.48 10.42 -9.63
CA HIS A 520 -3.29 11.73 -9.03
C HIS A 520 -3.29 11.64 -7.49
N CYS A 521 -2.54 12.53 -6.82
CA CYS A 521 -2.46 12.60 -5.36
C CYS A 521 -3.84 12.77 -4.68
N PHE A 522 -4.84 13.30 -5.39
CA PHE A 522 -6.22 13.38 -4.92
C PHE A 522 -6.82 11.98 -4.65
N GLY A 523 -6.73 11.05 -5.59
CA GLY A 523 -7.21 9.68 -5.36
C GLY A 523 -6.31 8.90 -4.41
N MET A 524 -5.00 8.95 -4.64
CA MET A 524 -4.05 8.11 -3.90
C MET A 524 -3.90 8.54 -2.44
N VAL A 525 -3.73 9.84 -2.17
CA VAL A 525 -3.46 10.33 -0.81
C VAL A 525 -4.74 10.75 -0.11
N LEU A 526 -5.47 11.70 -0.69
CA LEU A 526 -6.60 12.32 -0.02
C LEU A 526 -7.77 11.35 0.16
N ALA A 527 -7.94 10.37 -0.73
CA ALA A 527 -8.97 9.34 -0.61
C ALA A 527 -8.42 8.03 0.00
N MET A 528 -7.65 7.24 -0.78
CA MET A 528 -7.23 5.88 -0.36
C MET A 528 -6.41 5.91 0.93
N THR A 529 -5.38 6.73 1.01
CA THR A 529 -4.53 6.77 2.21
C THR A 529 -5.30 7.31 3.42
N ALA A 530 -6.16 8.32 3.23
CA ALA A 530 -6.98 8.87 4.32
C ALA A 530 -7.95 7.85 4.92
N ILE A 531 -8.68 7.09 4.10
CA ILE A 531 -9.65 6.10 4.61
C ILE A 531 -8.94 4.88 5.22
N MET A 532 -7.84 4.42 4.63
CA MET A 532 -7.13 3.22 5.10
C MET A 532 -6.36 3.47 6.40
N THR A 533 -5.88 4.69 6.63
CA THR A 533 -5.32 5.10 7.94
C THR A 533 -6.39 5.26 9.04
N HIS A 534 -7.65 4.95 8.78
CA HIS A 534 -8.72 4.99 9.78
C HIS A 534 -9.51 3.69 9.86
N GLY A 535 -9.07 2.63 9.17
CA GLY A 535 -9.76 1.34 9.14
C GLY A 535 -11.15 1.41 8.48
N GLY A 536 -11.43 2.45 7.70
CA GLY A 536 -12.71 2.57 6.98
C GLY A 536 -12.79 1.65 5.76
N THR A 537 -13.93 1.66 5.08
CA THR A 537 -14.13 0.91 3.83
C THR A 537 -13.99 1.82 2.61
N ALA A 538 -13.10 1.47 1.69
CA ALA A 538 -12.99 2.09 0.38
C ALA A 538 -13.96 1.43 -0.62
N LEU A 539 -14.69 2.24 -1.37
CA LEU A 539 -15.59 1.81 -2.44
C LEU A 539 -15.24 2.48 -3.76
N PRO A 540 -14.22 1.97 -4.47
CA PRO A 540 -13.80 2.60 -5.70
C PRO A 540 -14.79 2.38 -6.84
N LEU A 541 -14.87 3.38 -7.71
CA LEU A 541 -15.44 3.23 -9.05
C LEU A 541 -14.29 3.30 -10.05
N PRO A 542 -14.27 2.45 -11.11
CA PRO A 542 -13.21 2.47 -12.11
C PRO A 542 -12.97 3.87 -12.70
N TYR A 543 -14.04 4.64 -12.89
CA TYR A 543 -13.98 6.03 -13.34
C TYR A 543 -15.21 6.80 -12.86
N PHE A 544 -15.11 8.13 -12.86
CA PHE A 544 -16.24 9.01 -12.57
C PHE A 544 -17.35 8.88 -13.62
N SER A 545 -18.56 8.62 -13.13
CA SER A 545 -19.82 8.73 -13.87
C SER A 545 -20.89 9.18 -12.88
N PRO A 546 -21.68 10.25 -13.16
CA PRO A 546 -22.72 10.71 -12.26
C PRO A 546 -23.72 9.60 -11.92
N LYS A 547 -24.17 8.85 -12.92
CA LYS A 547 -25.12 7.73 -12.74
C LYS A 547 -24.56 6.65 -11.80
N SER A 548 -23.34 6.18 -12.05
CA SER A 548 -22.73 5.13 -11.22
C SER A 548 -22.40 5.62 -9.81
N SER A 549 -22.02 6.90 -9.68
CA SER A 549 -21.73 7.52 -8.37
C SER A 549 -22.99 7.63 -7.52
N LEU A 550 -24.09 8.13 -8.08
CA LEU A 550 -25.38 8.21 -7.39
C LEU A 550 -25.93 6.83 -7.02
N ALA A 551 -25.80 5.86 -7.93
CA ALA A 551 -26.19 4.48 -7.63
C ALA A 551 -25.37 3.89 -6.46
N CYS A 552 -24.06 4.13 -6.44
CA CYS A 552 -23.16 3.67 -5.37
C CYS A 552 -23.53 4.31 -4.02
N ILE A 553 -23.79 5.63 -3.99
CA ILE A 553 -24.25 6.35 -2.79
C ILE A 553 -25.47 5.65 -2.19
N ASN A 554 -26.47 5.38 -3.03
CA ASN A 554 -27.72 4.80 -2.60
C ASN A 554 -27.57 3.33 -2.14
N SER A 555 -26.86 2.50 -2.91
CA SER A 555 -26.76 1.06 -2.62
C SER A 555 -25.83 0.74 -1.46
N GLU A 556 -24.79 1.55 -1.25
CA GLU A 556 -23.73 1.27 -0.29
C GLU A 556 -23.76 2.19 0.94
N ARG A 557 -24.73 3.10 1.06
CA ARG A 557 -24.84 4.03 2.19
C ARG A 557 -23.51 4.77 2.42
N ILE A 558 -23.02 5.37 1.34
CA ILE A 558 -21.75 6.11 1.35
C ILE A 558 -21.82 7.22 2.40
N THR A 559 -20.75 7.39 3.17
CA THR A 559 -20.63 8.44 4.20
C THR A 559 -19.76 9.60 3.75
N ALA A 560 -18.80 9.31 2.86
CA ALA A 560 -17.87 10.30 2.34
C ALA A 560 -17.53 10.05 0.87
N PHE A 561 -17.34 11.12 0.10
CA PHE A 561 -16.66 11.05 -1.19
C PHE A 561 -15.92 12.35 -1.49
N HIS A 562 -15.02 12.31 -2.46
CA HIS A 562 -14.24 13.48 -2.86
C HIS A 562 -14.46 13.75 -4.33
N GLY A 563 -14.39 15.02 -4.72
CA GLY A 563 -14.53 15.39 -6.11
C GLY A 563 -13.98 16.77 -6.42
N VAL A 564 -13.81 17.02 -7.70
CA VAL A 564 -13.65 18.38 -8.22
C VAL A 564 -15.05 19.02 -8.40
N PRO A 565 -15.20 20.35 -8.39
CA PRO A 565 -16.50 21.02 -8.53
C PRO A 565 -17.34 20.52 -9.71
N THR A 566 -16.73 20.22 -10.86
CA THR A 566 -17.41 19.69 -12.05
C THR A 566 -18.14 18.36 -11.79
N MET A 567 -17.57 17.49 -10.95
CA MET A 567 -18.17 16.20 -10.61
C MET A 567 -19.44 16.40 -9.78
N PHE A 568 -19.39 17.28 -8.77
CA PHE A 568 -20.55 17.63 -7.94
C PHE A 568 -21.65 18.27 -8.78
N ILE A 569 -21.31 19.21 -9.65
CA ILE A 569 -22.27 19.86 -10.56
C ILE A 569 -22.94 18.82 -11.47
N ALA A 570 -22.16 17.91 -12.06
CA ALA A 570 -22.70 16.87 -12.91
C ALA A 570 -23.64 15.91 -12.17
N MET A 571 -23.38 15.62 -10.89
CA MET A 571 -24.27 14.83 -10.04
C MET A 571 -25.55 15.60 -9.66
N LEU A 572 -25.45 16.87 -9.24
CA LEU A 572 -26.58 17.74 -8.93
C LEU A 572 -27.56 17.90 -10.11
N GLN A 573 -27.05 17.86 -11.33
CA GLN A 573 -27.83 18.03 -12.56
C GLN A 573 -28.35 16.70 -13.14
N HIS A 574 -27.98 15.56 -12.55
CA HIS A 574 -28.34 14.26 -13.11
C HIS A 574 -29.80 13.90 -12.80
N PRO A 575 -30.56 13.29 -13.74
CA PRO A 575 -31.98 12.94 -13.53
C PRO A 575 -32.27 12.00 -12.35
N ASP A 576 -31.28 11.23 -11.90
CA ASP A 576 -31.42 10.30 -10.76
C ASP A 576 -31.07 10.94 -9.41
N PHE A 577 -30.69 12.22 -9.38
CA PHE A 577 -30.32 12.93 -8.15
C PHE A 577 -31.45 12.90 -7.12
N GLU A 578 -32.66 13.27 -7.52
CA GLU A 578 -33.87 13.29 -6.66
C GLU A 578 -34.29 11.90 -6.14
N LYS A 579 -33.74 10.82 -6.72
CA LYS A 579 -34.02 9.44 -6.32
C LYS A 579 -32.96 8.86 -5.38
N THR A 580 -31.89 9.59 -5.12
CA THR A 580 -30.73 9.13 -4.36
C THR A 580 -30.91 9.49 -2.89
N ASP A 581 -30.80 8.50 -2.00
CA ASP A 581 -30.80 8.75 -0.55
C ASP A 581 -29.42 9.23 -0.09
N PHE A 582 -29.34 10.50 0.31
CA PHE A 582 -28.14 11.12 0.86
C PHE A 582 -28.08 11.11 2.39
N SER A 583 -29.04 10.50 3.10
CA SER A 583 -29.15 10.59 4.57
C SER A 583 -27.96 10.01 5.36
N TYR A 584 -27.13 9.19 4.72
CA TYR A 584 -25.89 8.62 5.29
C TYR A 584 -24.65 9.45 4.99
N MET A 585 -24.72 10.36 4.00
CA MET A 585 -23.62 11.26 3.66
C MET A 585 -23.40 12.24 4.81
N ARG A 586 -22.13 12.52 5.10
CA ARG A 586 -21.75 13.52 6.10
C ARG A 586 -20.66 14.47 5.62
N THR A 587 -19.60 13.93 5.02
CA THR A 587 -18.36 14.67 4.75
C THR A 587 -17.79 14.37 3.36
N GLY A 588 -16.71 15.05 3.02
CA GLY A 588 -15.99 14.90 1.78
C GLY A 588 -15.04 16.06 1.55
N ILE A 589 -14.40 16.04 0.38
CA ILE A 589 -13.49 17.07 -0.07
C ILE A 589 -13.97 17.57 -1.42
N MET A 590 -14.13 18.89 -1.54
CA MET A 590 -14.17 19.58 -2.83
C MET A 590 -12.84 20.30 -3.01
N ALA A 591 -12.03 19.88 -3.99
CA ALA A 591 -10.69 20.42 -4.20
C ALA A 591 -10.21 20.17 -5.64
N GLY A 592 -8.93 20.48 -5.90
CA GLY A 592 -8.28 20.29 -7.21
C GLY A 592 -8.49 21.44 -8.19
N SER A 593 -9.51 22.27 -7.99
CA SER A 593 -9.71 23.53 -8.72
C SER A 593 -10.39 24.57 -7.81
N PRO A 594 -10.45 25.85 -8.22
CA PRO A 594 -11.21 26.86 -7.50
C PRO A 594 -12.64 26.39 -7.25
N CYS A 595 -13.06 26.43 -5.98
CA CYS A 595 -14.34 25.87 -5.54
C CYS A 595 -15.37 27.00 -5.39
N PRO A 596 -16.43 27.04 -6.21
CA PRO A 596 -17.45 28.09 -6.09
C PRO A 596 -18.21 27.96 -4.78
N ILE A 597 -18.25 29.05 -3.99
CA ILE A 597 -18.92 29.07 -2.68
C ILE A 597 -20.40 28.66 -2.80
N SER A 598 -21.08 29.13 -3.84
CA SER A 598 -22.48 28.79 -4.11
C SER A 598 -22.70 27.29 -4.32
N LYS A 599 -21.77 26.61 -4.99
CA LYS A 599 -21.84 25.16 -5.22
C LYS A 599 -21.48 24.35 -3.98
N MET A 600 -20.55 24.82 -3.18
CA MET A 600 -20.30 24.25 -1.85
C MET A 600 -21.57 24.26 -1.00
N ARG A 601 -22.30 25.39 -0.95
CA ARG A 601 -23.57 25.48 -0.20
C ARG A 601 -24.65 24.55 -0.76
N GLU A 602 -24.79 24.47 -2.09
CA GLU A 602 -25.74 23.52 -2.69
C GLU A 602 -25.43 22.06 -2.32
N VAL A 603 -24.15 21.68 -2.25
CA VAL A 603 -23.74 20.33 -1.86
C VAL A 603 -24.04 20.06 -0.38
N VAL A 604 -23.76 21.03 0.50
CA VAL A 604 -24.11 20.96 1.92
C VAL A 604 -25.62 20.73 2.10
N ASP A 605 -26.44 21.53 1.44
CA ASP A 605 -27.89 21.52 1.62
C ASP A 605 -28.56 20.32 0.95
N LYS A 606 -28.16 19.96 -0.28
CA LYS A 606 -28.86 18.96 -1.11
C LYS A 606 -28.27 17.56 -1.03
N MET A 607 -26.99 17.41 -0.70
CA MET A 607 -26.31 16.11 -0.58
C MET A 607 -26.04 15.71 0.88
N HIS A 608 -26.58 16.46 1.87
CA HIS A 608 -26.38 16.23 3.30
C HIS A 608 -24.90 16.28 3.77
N MET A 609 -23.99 16.83 2.97
CA MET A 609 -22.56 16.90 3.28
C MET A 609 -22.25 18.07 4.22
N THR A 610 -22.89 18.10 5.38
CA THR A 610 -22.80 19.17 6.39
C THR A 610 -21.40 19.33 6.98
N GLU A 611 -20.54 18.33 6.81
CA GLU A 611 -19.15 18.27 7.26
C GLU A 611 -18.15 18.33 6.08
N ILE A 612 -18.56 18.77 4.88
CA ILE A 612 -17.64 18.93 3.74
C ILE A 612 -16.53 19.94 4.07
N THR A 613 -15.34 19.68 3.52
CA THR A 613 -14.11 20.45 3.76
C THR A 613 -13.42 20.80 2.43
N ILE A 614 -12.48 21.75 2.50
CA ILE A 614 -11.60 22.14 1.39
C ILE A 614 -10.16 21.95 1.85
N VAL A 615 -9.35 21.34 0.99
CA VAL A 615 -7.90 21.17 1.16
C VAL A 615 -7.18 21.91 0.04
N TYR A 616 -6.06 22.54 0.37
CA TYR A 616 -5.15 23.14 -0.60
C TYR A 616 -3.75 22.57 -0.50
N GLY A 617 -3.15 22.41 -1.66
CA GLY A 617 -1.74 22.12 -1.88
C GLY A 617 -1.51 21.53 -3.26
N GLN A 618 -0.34 20.93 -3.47
CA GLN A 618 0.10 20.41 -4.76
C GLN A 618 0.82 19.08 -4.59
N THR A 619 1.10 18.36 -5.67
CA THR A 619 1.77 17.06 -5.60
C THR A 619 3.10 17.10 -4.83
N GLU A 620 3.87 18.19 -4.99
CA GLU A 620 5.13 18.46 -4.29
C GLU A 620 4.99 18.60 -2.76
N SER A 621 3.76 18.71 -2.24
CA SER A 621 3.43 18.82 -0.82
C SER A 621 2.54 17.65 -0.32
N SER A 622 2.52 16.54 -1.05
CA SER A 622 1.96 15.23 -0.70
C SER A 622 0.46 15.06 -0.33
N PRO A 623 -0.56 15.77 -0.86
CA PRO A 623 -0.56 17.12 -1.42
C PRO A 623 -0.97 18.20 -0.41
N GLY A 624 -1.64 17.87 0.70
CA GLY A 624 -2.24 18.88 1.57
C GLY A 624 -1.22 19.71 2.35
N CYS A 625 -1.34 21.04 2.30
CA CYS A 625 -0.67 21.99 3.18
C CYS A 625 -1.65 22.53 4.23
N THR A 626 -2.82 22.97 3.77
CA THR A 626 -3.90 23.52 4.59
C THR A 626 -5.19 22.76 4.33
N MET A 627 -6.03 22.65 5.35
CA MET A 627 -7.34 22.05 5.24
C MET A 627 -8.25 22.57 6.34
N SER A 628 -9.51 22.83 5.99
CA SER A 628 -10.54 23.09 6.99
C SER A 628 -10.95 21.80 7.72
N SER A 629 -11.31 21.91 8.99
CA SER A 629 -11.78 20.80 9.84
C SER A 629 -13.30 20.72 9.86
N THR A 630 -13.88 19.54 10.10
CA THR A 630 -15.33 19.38 10.32
C THR A 630 -15.90 20.23 11.46
N ASP A 631 -15.07 20.71 12.40
CA ASP A 631 -15.46 21.61 13.49
C ASP A 631 -15.49 23.09 13.10
N ASP A 632 -14.92 23.45 11.94
CA ASP A 632 -14.83 24.83 11.53
C ASP A 632 -16.21 25.39 11.17
N PRO A 633 -16.45 26.69 11.39
CA PRO A 633 -17.65 27.36 10.91
C PRO A 633 -17.87 27.09 9.43
N LEU A 634 -19.12 26.86 9.01
CA LEU A 634 -19.44 26.56 7.62
C LEU A 634 -18.89 27.65 6.66
N GLU A 635 -18.92 28.91 7.07
CA GLU A 635 -18.39 30.03 6.27
C GLU A 635 -16.91 29.83 5.93
N ASP A 636 -16.09 29.43 6.90
CA ASP A 636 -14.67 29.19 6.69
C ASP A 636 -14.45 27.95 5.82
N ARG A 637 -15.25 26.91 6.01
CA ARG A 637 -15.15 25.67 5.21
C ARG A 637 -15.50 25.85 3.74
N VAL A 638 -16.30 26.85 3.39
CA VAL A 638 -16.70 27.11 2.00
C VAL A 638 -15.98 28.28 1.35
N ALA A 639 -15.43 29.22 2.13
CA ALA A 639 -14.85 30.47 1.63
C ALA A 639 -13.33 30.63 1.90
N THR A 640 -12.68 29.56 2.38
CA THR A 640 -11.23 29.50 2.58
C THR A 640 -10.72 28.11 2.22
N VAL A 641 -9.39 27.96 2.14
CA VAL A 641 -8.71 26.66 2.05
C VAL A 641 -8.23 26.16 3.42
N GLY A 642 -8.84 26.67 4.48
CA GLY A 642 -8.59 26.32 5.87
C GLY A 642 -7.24 26.79 6.41
N HIS A 643 -6.78 26.11 7.46
CA HIS A 643 -5.56 26.42 8.19
C HIS A 643 -4.53 25.28 8.04
N PRO A 644 -3.27 25.46 8.46
CA PRO A 644 -2.23 24.45 8.27
C PRO A 644 -2.60 23.09 8.88
N LEU A 645 -2.25 22.01 8.18
CA LEU A 645 -2.31 20.67 8.75
C LEU A 645 -1.26 20.53 9.89
N PRO A 646 -1.44 19.57 10.82
CA PRO A 646 -0.54 19.39 11.96
C PRO A 646 0.92 19.29 11.53
N LYS A 647 1.83 20.00 12.23
CA LYS A 647 3.29 19.97 11.96
C LYS A 647 3.72 20.49 10.58
N ILE A 648 2.85 21.21 9.88
CA ILE A 648 3.19 21.95 8.66
C ILE A 648 3.19 23.44 8.99
N GLU A 649 4.26 24.12 8.58
CA GLU A 649 4.36 25.57 8.64
C GLU A 649 3.95 26.15 7.28
N CYS A 650 3.12 27.19 7.30
CA CYS A 650 2.71 27.92 6.11
C CYS A 650 2.80 29.42 6.38
N LYS A 651 3.26 30.19 5.39
CA LYS A 651 3.26 31.65 5.43
C LYS A 651 3.06 32.24 4.03
N ILE A 652 2.71 33.51 4.00
CA ILE A 652 2.62 34.30 2.78
C ILE A 652 3.86 35.19 2.69
N VAL A 653 4.59 35.16 1.58
CA VAL A 653 5.79 35.98 1.38
C VAL A 653 5.64 36.89 0.18
N ASP A 654 6.22 38.09 0.27
CA ASP A 654 6.33 38.99 -0.87
C ASP A 654 7.29 38.37 -1.92
N PRO A 655 6.88 38.16 -3.18
CA PRO A 655 7.69 37.47 -4.18
C PRO A 655 8.99 38.19 -4.58
N GLU A 656 9.10 39.50 -4.31
CA GLU A 656 10.28 40.29 -4.66
C GLU A 656 11.29 40.35 -3.51
N THR A 657 10.80 40.50 -2.28
CA THR A 657 11.63 40.69 -1.09
C THR A 657 11.82 39.42 -0.26
N GLY A 658 10.95 38.43 -0.40
CA GLY A 658 10.92 37.19 0.39
C GLY A 658 10.48 37.38 1.85
N LEU A 659 10.04 38.58 2.23
CA LEU A 659 9.57 38.90 3.59
C LEU A 659 8.13 38.44 3.78
N GLU A 660 7.79 38.04 5.00
CA GLU A 660 6.42 37.62 5.34
C GLU A 660 5.44 38.78 5.25
N CYS A 661 4.30 38.54 4.58
CA CYS A 661 3.22 39.50 4.41
C CYS A 661 2.32 39.55 5.66
N PRO A 662 1.81 40.74 6.05
CA PRO A 662 0.75 40.84 7.06
C PRO A 662 -0.55 40.16 6.62
N ASP A 663 -1.46 39.94 7.58
CA ASP A 663 -2.79 39.40 7.29
C ASP A 663 -3.54 40.26 6.24
N ASN A 664 -4.30 39.57 5.39
CA ASN A 664 -5.02 40.09 4.23
C ASN A 664 -4.16 40.72 3.12
N VAL A 665 -2.83 40.70 3.23
CA VAL A 665 -1.94 41.09 2.15
C VAL A 665 -1.64 39.88 1.27
N THR A 666 -1.87 40.01 -0.04
CA THR A 666 -1.57 38.96 -1.02
C THR A 666 -0.07 38.84 -1.27
N GLY A 667 0.44 37.62 -1.24
CA GLY A 667 1.80 37.25 -1.61
C GLY A 667 1.87 35.80 -2.09
N GLU A 668 3.08 35.26 -2.28
CA GLU A 668 3.30 33.85 -2.60
C GLU A 668 3.07 32.97 -1.36
N PHE A 669 2.32 31.88 -1.53
CA PHE A 669 2.18 30.87 -0.50
C PHE A 669 3.43 29.98 -0.46
N VAL A 670 4.01 29.80 0.73
CA VAL A 670 5.12 28.87 0.94
C VAL A 670 4.83 27.93 2.10
N ALA A 671 5.28 26.68 1.99
CA ALA A 671 5.09 25.65 3.00
C ALA A 671 6.37 24.89 3.33
N ARG A 672 6.47 24.45 4.59
CA ARG A 672 7.56 23.60 5.08
C ARG A 672 7.01 22.59 6.08
N GLY A 673 7.47 21.35 6.00
CA GLY A 673 7.04 20.32 6.94
C GLY A 673 7.37 18.92 6.44
N TYR A 674 6.80 17.92 7.10
CA TYR A 674 6.94 16.51 6.71
C TYR A 674 6.30 16.20 5.35
N ASN A 675 5.47 17.07 4.81
CA ASN A 675 4.69 16.82 3.60
C ASN A 675 5.45 17.18 2.30
N ILE A 676 6.55 17.93 2.41
CA ILE A 676 7.33 18.37 1.25
C ILE A 676 8.07 17.17 0.63
N MET A 677 7.99 17.07 -0.70
CA MET A 677 8.65 16.04 -1.50
C MET A 677 10.15 15.95 -1.20
N LYS A 678 10.74 14.78 -1.47
CA LYS A 678 12.20 14.61 -1.46
C LYS A 678 12.90 15.40 -2.57
N GLY A 679 12.17 15.70 -3.64
CA GLY A 679 12.61 16.48 -4.80
C GLY A 679 12.14 15.89 -6.13
N TYR A 680 12.52 16.52 -7.23
CA TYR A 680 12.25 16.01 -8.57
C TYR A 680 13.31 14.99 -9.01
N TYR A 681 12.87 13.81 -9.49
CA TYR A 681 13.74 12.74 -9.96
C TYR A 681 14.65 13.23 -11.10
N LYS A 682 15.97 13.04 -10.99
CA LYS A 682 17.01 13.48 -11.95
C LYS A 682 17.00 14.99 -12.28
N MET A 683 16.39 15.84 -11.45
CA MET A 683 16.27 17.28 -11.73
C MET A 683 16.67 18.17 -10.53
N PRO A 684 17.92 18.08 -10.02
CA PRO A 684 18.34 18.80 -8.80
C PRO A 684 18.21 20.33 -8.91
N LYS A 685 18.42 20.90 -10.10
CA LYS A 685 18.21 22.35 -10.32
C LYS A 685 16.74 22.75 -10.20
N ALA A 686 15.82 21.92 -10.71
CA ALA A 686 14.39 22.18 -10.57
C ALA A 686 13.97 22.06 -9.10
N THR A 687 14.56 21.10 -8.36
CA THR A 687 14.33 20.95 -6.92
C THR A 687 14.79 22.19 -6.15
N ALA A 688 16.02 22.66 -6.37
CA ALA A 688 16.55 23.84 -5.70
C ALA A 688 15.83 25.16 -6.07
N ASN A 689 15.14 25.19 -7.21
CA ASN A 689 14.30 26.33 -7.60
C ASN A 689 12.91 26.28 -6.97
N ALA A 690 12.44 25.10 -6.57
CA ALA A 690 11.13 24.91 -5.94
C ALA A 690 11.22 24.93 -4.42
N ILE A 691 12.31 24.38 -3.86
CA ILE A 691 12.56 24.30 -2.43
C ILE A 691 13.80 25.15 -2.12
N ASP A 692 13.63 26.18 -1.30
CA ASP A 692 14.73 27.06 -0.92
C ASP A 692 15.71 26.39 0.06
N LYS A 693 16.80 27.09 0.36
CA LYS A 693 17.85 26.63 1.28
C LYS A 693 17.37 26.41 2.73
N ASP A 694 16.24 27.00 3.10
CA ASP A 694 15.66 26.96 4.45
C ASP A 694 14.51 25.93 4.53
N GLY A 695 14.29 25.17 3.45
CA GLY A 695 13.35 24.07 3.33
C GLY A 695 11.93 24.49 2.94
N TRP A 696 11.71 25.74 2.50
CA TRP A 696 10.40 26.21 2.06
C TRP A 696 10.13 25.82 0.61
N LEU A 697 9.04 25.10 0.39
CA LEU A 697 8.46 24.90 -0.93
C LEU A 697 7.74 26.18 -1.36
N HIS A 698 8.23 26.77 -2.45
CA HIS A 698 7.58 27.87 -3.16
C HIS A 698 6.50 27.32 -4.08
N THR A 699 5.24 27.54 -3.74
CA THR A 699 4.13 26.92 -4.49
C THR A 699 3.89 27.57 -5.84
N GLY A 700 4.29 28.83 -6.01
CA GLY A 700 3.94 29.66 -7.16
C GLY A 700 2.47 30.08 -7.20
N ASP A 701 1.68 29.81 -6.15
CA ASP A 701 0.31 30.31 -6.02
C ASP A 701 0.30 31.58 -5.14
N LEU A 702 -0.60 32.51 -5.48
CA LEU A 702 -0.82 33.72 -4.71
C LEU A 702 -1.96 33.50 -3.71
N ALA A 703 -1.73 33.87 -2.47
CA ALA A 703 -2.70 33.72 -1.40
C ALA A 703 -2.59 34.86 -0.39
N CYS A 704 -3.60 34.98 0.47
CA CYS A 704 -3.53 35.80 1.68
C CYS A 704 -3.98 34.99 2.90
N ARG A 705 -3.48 35.37 4.08
CA ARG A 705 -3.87 34.80 5.37
C ARG A 705 -4.92 35.69 6.03
N THR A 706 -5.99 35.12 6.56
CA THR A 706 -6.99 35.86 7.34
C THR A 706 -6.53 36.08 8.78
N PRO A 707 -7.08 37.06 9.52
CA PRO A 707 -6.73 37.29 10.93
C PRO A 707 -6.98 36.07 11.84
N GLU A 708 -7.91 35.19 11.46
CA GLU A 708 -8.24 33.95 12.16
C GLU A 708 -7.25 32.82 11.88
N GLY A 709 -6.32 33.01 10.93
CA GLY A 709 -5.30 32.04 10.58
C GLY A 709 -5.65 31.11 9.41
N ASN A 710 -6.78 31.34 8.74
CA ASN A 710 -7.16 30.63 7.52
C ASN A 710 -6.48 31.24 6.29
N PHE A 711 -6.45 30.51 5.18
CA PHE A 711 -5.83 30.95 3.93
C PHE A 711 -6.87 31.04 2.81
N ARG A 712 -6.70 32.01 1.91
CA ARG A 712 -7.50 32.14 0.68
C ARG A 712 -6.58 32.21 -0.54
N ILE A 713 -6.92 31.47 -1.58
CA ILE A 713 -6.14 31.48 -2.83
C ILE A 713 -6.67 32.63 -3.70
N THR A 714 -5.78 33.56 -4.05
CA THR A 714 -6.14 34.78 -4.79
C THR A 714 -5.65 34.77 -6.24
N GLY A 715 -4.83 33.78 -6.62
CA GLY A 715 -4.34 33.64 -8.00
C GLY A 715 -3.06 32.83 -8.08
N ARG A 716 -2.27 33.07 -9.13
CA ARG A 716 -0.98 32.40 -9.37
C ARG A 716 0.09 33.38 -9.78
N LEU A 717 1.32 33.12 -9.32
CA LEU A 717 2.51 33.90 -9.69
C LEU A 717 2.97 33.57 -11.13
N LYS A 718 2.69 32.35 -11.59
CA LYS A 718 3.01 31.85 -12.95
C LYS A 718 1.73 31.55 -13.72
N ASP A 719 1.78 31.59 -15.05
CA ASP A 719 0.62 31.43 -15.95
C ASP A 719 0.02 30.00 -15.99
N MET A 720 0.09 29.18 -14.93
CA MET A 720 -0.48 27.82 -14.94
C MET A 720 -2.01 27.87 -14.96
N ILE A 721 -2.66 27.08 -15.83
CA ILE A 721 -4.11 26.95 -16.02
C ILE A 721 -4.63 25.77 -15.19
N ILE A 722 -5.70 25.93 -14.39
CA ILE A 722 -6.42 24.84 -13.72
C ILE A 722 -7.72 24.55 -14.46
N ARG A 723 -7.74 23.47 -15.23
CA ARG A 723 -8.91 23.10 -16.03
C ARG A 723 -9.55 21.84 -15.46
N GLY A 724 -10.67 21.99 -14.76
CA GLY A 724 -11.46 20.87 -14.23
C GLY A 724 -10.73 19.97 -13.24
N GLY A 725 -9.77 20.51 -12.50
CA GLY A 725 -8.95 19.76 -11.54
C GLY A 725 -7.54 19.40 -12.02
N GLU A 726 -7.25 19.62 -13.30
CA GLU A 726 -5.96 19.31 -13.91
C GLU A 726 -5.09 20.57 -13.98
N ASN A 727 -3.84 20.44 -13.54
CA ASN A 727 -2.83 21.49 -13.69
C ASN A 727 -2.24 21.44 -15.10
N ILE A 728 -2.38 22.52 -15.87
CA ILE A 728 -1.93 22.62 -17.26
C ILE A 728 -1.00 23.82 -17.38
N TYR A 729 0.21 23.59 -17.89
CA TYR A 729 1.18 24.67 -18.06
C TYR A 729 1.13 25.13 -19.51
N PRO A 730 0.80 26.41 -19.78
CA PRO A 730 0.78 26.96 -21.14
C PRO A 730 2.00 26.62 -21.96
N LYS A 731 3.17 26.66 -21.33
CA LYS A 731 4.45 26.42 -21.99
C LYS A 731 4.57 25.04 -22.63
N GLU A 732 3.97 24.01 -22.03
CA GLU A 732 3.94 22.67 -22.62
C GLU A 732 3.18 22.67 -23.96
N ILE A 733 2.05 23.37 -23.99
CA ILE A 733 1.22 23.50 -25.19
C ILE A 733 1.89 24.45 -26.19
N GLU A 734 2.50 25.54 -25.73
CA GLU A 734 3.28 26.46 -26.57
C GLU A 734 4.43 25.72 -27.26
N GLU A 735 5.27 24.98 -26.51
CA GLU A 735 6.39 24.18 -27.03
C GLU A 735 5.93 23.14 -28.06
N PHE A 736 4.80 22.48 -27.81
CA PHE A 736 4.21 21.59 -28.80
C PHE A 736 3.72 22.35 -30.05
N ILE A 737 2.96 23.43 -29.91
CA ILE A 737 2.44 24.22 -31.03
C ILE A 737 3.59 24.82 -31.87
N TYR A 738 4.72 25.18 -31.25
CA TYR A 738 5.93 25.63 -31.96
C TYR A 738 6.49 24.57 -32.92
N THR A 739 6.19 23.28 -32.74
CA THR A 739 6.61 22.22 -33.66
C THR A 739 5.85 22.26 -35.00
N HIS A 740 4.71 22.99 -35.07
CA HIS A 740 3.93 23.11 -36.30
C HIS A 740 4.62 24.06 -37.31
N PRO A 741 4.82 23.65 -38.58
CA PRO A 741 5.65 24.39 -39.53
C PRO A 741 5.12 25.80 -39.88
N LYS A 742 3.81 26.04 -39.75
CA LYS A 742 3.17 27.34 -40.03
C LYS A 742 3.26 28.36 -38.89
N VAL A 743 3.60 27.95 -37.68
CA VAL A 743 3.60 28.82 -36.49
C VAL A 743 4.89 29.63 -36.43
N LYS A 744 4.77 30.94 -36.25
CA LYS A 744 5.90 31.85 -35.97
C LYS A 744 6.06 32.05 -34.47
N ASP A 745 4.96 32.32 -33.78
CA ASP A 745 4.95 32.55 -32.34
C ASP A 745 3.61 32.12 -31.72
N VAL A 746 3.61 31.77 -30.44
CA VAL A 746 2.40 31.33 -29.72
C VAL A 746 2.47 31.73 -28.25
N GLN A 747 1.33 32.13 -27.70
CA GLN A 747 1.13 32.33 -26.27
C GLN A 747 -0.16 31.66 -25.85
N VAL A 748 -0.08 30.83 -24.81
CA VAL A 748 -1.23 30.13 -24.25
C VAL A 748 -1.59 30.79 -22.91
N ILE A 749 -2.89 30.98 -22.68
CA ILE A 749 -3.46 31.61 -21.49
C ILE A 749 -4.68 30.83 -21.00
N GLY A 750 -4.92 30.89 -19.69
CA GLY A 750 -6.19 30.48 -19.10
C GLY A 750 -7.23 31.60 -19.23
N VAL A 751 -8.45 31.24 -19.62
CA VAL A 751 -9.62 32.13 -19.65
C VAL A 751 -10.74 31.57 -18.77
N PRO A 752 -11.56 32.40 -18.12
CA PRO A 752 -12.62 31.92 -17.22
C PRO A 752 -13.64 31.00 -17.91
N ASP A 753 -14.05 29.93 -17.25
CA ASP A 753 -15.11 29.00 -17.71
C ASP A 753 -16.04 28.61 -16.56
N GLU A 754 -17.37 28.71 -16.75
CA GLU A 754 -18.34 28.44 -15.68
C GLU A 754 -18.34 26.97 -15.21
N GLY A 755 -17.95 26.04 -16.08
CA GLY A 755 -17.94 24.62 -15.78
C GLY A 755 -16.61 24.16 -15.21
N LEU A 756 -15.52 24.45 -15.94
CA LEU A 756 -14.18 23.91 -15.66
C LEU A 756 -13.32 24.80 -14.77
N GLY A 757 -13.80 25.98 -14.38
CA GLY A 757 -13.01 27.02 -13.71
C GLY A 757 -12.23 27.85 -14.72
N GLU A 758 -11.29 27.20 -15.43
CA GLU A 758 -10.57 27.80 -16.54
C GLU A 758 -10.64 26.93 -17.81
N GLU A 759 -10.55 27.57 -18.97
CA GLU A 759 -10.35 26.96 -20.27
C GLU A 759 -9.09 27.50 -20.95
N ILE A 760 -8.57 26.73 -21.90
CA ILE A 760 -7.31 27.06 -22.57
C ILE A 760 -7.59 27.90 -23.82
N MET A 761 -6.89 29.01 -23.97
CA MET A 761 -6.84 29.80 -25.20
C MET A 761 -5.40 29.87 -25.73
N ALA A 762 -5.22 29.62 -27.02
CA ALA A 762 -3.95 29.84 -27.71
C ALA A 762 -4.04 31.04 -28.66
N CYS A 763 -3.17 32.03 -28.46
CA CYS A 763 -2.99 33.17 -29.33
C CYS A 763 -1.78 32.91 -30.22
N ILE A 764 -1.98 32.82 -31.53
CA ILE A 764 -0.99 32.32 -32.49
C ILE A 764 -0.66 33.42 -33.51
N ILE A 765 0.64 33.62 -33.74
CA ILE A 765 1.17 34.38 -34.88
C ILE A 765 1.66 33.38 -35.92
N LEU A 766 1.10 33.44 -37.13
CA LEU A 766 1.54 32.62 -38.25
C LEU A 766 2.78 33.21 -38.92
N LYS A 767 3.55 32.36 -39.61
CA LYS A 767 4.60 32.82 -40.52
C LYS A 767 3.98 33.63 -41.67
N GLU A 768 4.77 34.55 -42.22
CA GLU A 768 4.29 35.42 -43.30
C GLU A 768 3.84 34.59 -44.51
N GLY A 769 2.65 34.89 -45.03
CA GLY A 769 2.05 34.18 -46.17
C GLY A 769 1.31 32.88 -45.84
N GLU A 770 1.41 32.38 -44.60
CA GLU A 770 0.71 31.17 -44.17
C GLU A 770 -0.71 31.46 -43.69
N THR A 771 -1.60 30.49 -43.88
CA THR A 771 -2.97 30.51 -43.34
C THR A 771 -3.31 29.19 -42.66
N MET A 772 -4.18 29.28 -41.65
CA MET A 772 -4.65 28.15 -40.86
C MET A 772 -5.96 28.52 -40.19
N THR A 773 -6.85 27.55 -40.07
CA THR A 773 -8.13 27.67 -39.36
C THR A 773 -7.97 27.24 -37.90
N GLU A 774 -8.90 27.68 -37.05
CA GLU A 774 -8.95 27.23 -35.65
C GLU A 774 -9.10 25.71 -35.55
N GLN A 775 -9.90 25.09 -36.43
CA GLN A 775 -10.13 23.65 -36.42
C GLN A 775 -8.87 22.86 -36.78
N GLU A 776 -8.12 23.28 -37.80
CA GLU A 776 -6.86 22.62 -38.18
C GLU A 776 -5.84 22.59 -37.03
N MET A 777 -5.72 23.69 -36.28
CA MET A 777 -4.84 23.72 -35.11
C MET A 777 -5.35 22.85 -33.96
N LYS A 778 -6.66 22.87 -33.69
CA LYS A 778 -7.26 21.99 -32.67
C LYS A 778 -7.03 20.52 -33.00
N ASP A 779 -7.20 20.13 -34.26
CA ASP A 779 -7.00 18.75 -34.73
C ASP A 779 -5.51 18.35 -34.63
N TYR A 780 -4.60 19.28 -34.92
CA TYR A 780 -3.16 19.07 -34.76
C TYR A 780 -2.78 18.81 -33.30
N VAL A 781 -3.27 19.63 -32.35
CA VAL A 781 -3.01 19.42 -30.92
C VAL A 781 -3.68 18.15 -30.42
N LEU A 782 -4.94 17.89 -30.81
CA LEU A 782 -5.70 16.72 -30.39
C LEU A 782 -5.07 15.39 -30.83
N SER A 783 -4.41 15.37 -32.00
CA SER A 783 -3.77 14.16 -32.53
C SER A 783 -2.46 13.79 -31.82
N HIS A 784 -1.84 14.71 -31.07
CA HIS A 784 -0.52 14.50 -30.48
C HIS A 784 -0.45 14.73 -28.96
N MET A 785 -1.43 15.41 -28.39
CA MET A 785 -1.51 15.69 -26.95
C MET A 785 -2.82 15.17 -26.36
N ALA A 786 -2.83 14.97 -25.03
CA ALA A 786 -4.04 14.61 -24.31
C ALA A 786 -5.19 15.63 -24.56
N LYS A 787 -6.41 15.15 -24.78
CA LYS A 787 -7.59 15.98 -25.12
C LYS A 787 -7.82 17.18 -24.20
N HIS A 788 -7.50 17.05 -22.91
CA HIS A 788 -7.69 18.14 -21.93
C HIS A 788 -6.70 19.30 -22.11
N LYS A 789 -5.63 19.12 -22.90
CA LYS A 789 -4.63 20.14 -23.27
C LYS A 789 -4.95 20.85 -24.59
N VAL A 790 -5.98 20.44 -25.31
CA VAL A 790 -6.40 21.08 -26.57
C VAL A 790 -7.05 22.43 -26.27
N PRO A 791 -6.55 23.55 -26.81
CA PRO A 791 -7.17 24.85 -26.60
C PRO A 791 -8.63 24.89 -27.05
N LYS A 792 -9.53 25.37 -26.18
CA LYS A 792 -10.94 25.61 -26.53
C LYS A 792 -11.09 26.77 -27.50
N TYR A 793 -10.25 27.79 -27.35
CA TYR A 793 -10.21 28.97 -28.20
C TYR A 793 -8.86 29.08 -28.91
N ILE A 794 -8.88 29.25 -30.23
CA ILE A 794 -7.69 29.63 -31.00
C ILE A 794 -7.91 31.02 -31.58
N ASP A 795 -6.96 31.93 -31.36
CA ASP A 795 -7.00 33.26 -31.96
C ASP A 795 -5.72 33.54 -32.75
N PHE A 796 -5.89 33.93 -34.01
CA PHE A 796 -4.78 34.29 -34.88
C PHE A 796 -4.56 35.80 -34.82
N VAL A 797 -3.48 36.20 -34.17
CA VAL A 797 -3.14 37.61 -33.93
C VAL A 797 -1.94 38.03 -34.78
N LYS A 798 -1.83 39.34 -35.06
CA LYS A 798 -0.69 39.89 -35.79
C LYS A 798 0.52 40.14 -34.88
N GLU A 799 0.26 40.45 -33.62
CA GLU A 799 1.26 40.73 -32.59
C GLU A 799 0.66 40.46 -31.20
N PHE A 800 1.52 40.29 -30.19
CA PHE A 800 1.10 40.17 -28.79
C PHE A 800 1.13 41.53 -28.09
N PRO A 801 0.21 41.80 -27.14
CA PRO A 801 0.31 42.99 -26.31
C PRO A 801 1.58 42.92 -25.45
N MET A 802 2.43 43.93 -25.55
CA MET A 802 3.70 44.01 -24.82
C MET A 802 3.78 45.29 -23.98
N ASN A 803 4.57 45.29 -22.91
CA ASN A 803 4.95 46.53 -22.21
C ASN A 803 6.08 47.27 -22.92
N VAL A 804 6.45 48.45 -22.41
CA VAL A 804 7.57 49.28 -22.89
C VAL A 804 8.93 48.57 -22.86
N ALA A 805 9.09 47.49 -22.10
CA ALA A 805 10.29 46.65 -22.05
C ALA A 805 10.22 45.42 -22.98
N GLY A 806 9.17 45.29 -23.81
CA GLY A 806 8.99 44.16 -24.72
C GLY A 806 8.50 42.87 -24.07
N LYS A 807 8.04 42.91 -22.81
CA LYS A 807 7.45 41.74 -22.12
C LYS A 807 5.99 41.60 -22.51
N ILE A 808 5.60 40.40 -22.95
CA ILE A 808 4.22 40.03 -23.28
C ILE A 808 3.32 40.15 -22.04
N LEU A 809 2.14 40.74 -22.23
CA LEU A 809 1.15 41.01 -21.18
C LEU A 809 -0.03 40.04 -21.30
N LYS A 810 0.16 38.82 -20.80
CA LYS A 810 -0.88 37.77 -20.81
C LYS A 810 -2.18 38.17 -20.10
N TYR A 811 -2.12 39.02 -19.06
CA TYR A 811 -3.34 39.54 -18.42
C TYR A 811 -4.19 40.37 -19.38
N LYS A 812 -3.58 41.20 -20.26
CA LYS A 812 -4.32 41.94 -21.29
C LYS A 812 -4.94 41.01 -22.31
N MET A 813 -4.22 39.96 -22.71
CA MET A 813 -4.75 38.93 -23.60
C MET A 813 -5.98 38.24 -23.00
N ARG A 814 -5.97 37.99 -21.68
CA ARG A 814 -7.11 37.44 -20.94
C ARG A 814 -8.29 38.43 -20.88
N GLU A 815 -8.03 39.71 -20.57
CA GLU A 815 -9.07 40.75 -20.58
C GLU A 815 -9.73 40.89 -21.97
N ASP A 816 -8.92 40.86 -23.03
CA ASP A 816 -9.40 40.93 -24.41
C ASP A 816 -10.20 39.68 -24.77
N ALA A 817 -9.76 38.50 -24.32
CA ALA A 817 -10.50 37.25 -24.48
C ALA A 817 -11.86 37.27 -23.76
N ILE A 818 -11.92 37.77 -22.52
CA ILE A 818 -13.17 37.90 -21.75
C ILE A 818 -14.18 38.76 -22.52
N LYS A 819 -13.72 39.88 -23.10
CA LYS A 819 -14.58 40.75 -23.92
C LYS A 819 -14.97 40.08 -25.24
N LYS A 820 -14.02 39.48 -25.94
CA LYS A 820 -14.21 38.88 -27.27
C LYS A 820 -15.15 37.67 -27.26
N TYR A 821 -15.07 36.84 -26.22
CA TYR A 821 -15.86 35.60 -26.11
C TYR A 821 -17.02 35.69 -25.10
N GLY A 822 -17.26 36.85 -24.49
CA GLY A 822 -18.41 37.07 -23.60
C GLY A 822 -18.33 36.32 -22.26
N LEU A 823 -17.15 36.27 -21.64
CA LEU A 823 -16.87 35.44 -20.45
C LEU A 823 -17.09 36.17 -19.11
N GLN A 824 -17.73 37.35 -19.10
CA GLN A 824 -17.86 38.19 -17.89
C GLN A 824 -18.62 37.49 -16.76
N LYS A 825 -19.55 36.60 -17.11
CA LYS A 825 -20.33 35.83 -16.12
C LYS A 825 -19.46 34.79 -15.41
N ALA A 826 -18.54 34.13 -16.13
CA ALA A 826 -17.60 33.19 -15.53
C ALA A 826 -16.56 33.89 -14.65
N ASP A 827 -16.08 35.06 -15.08
CA ASP A 827 -15.09 35.88 -14.37
C ASP A 827 -15.59 36.42 -13.01
N SER A 828 -16.90 36.62 -12.86
CA SER A 828 -17.50 37.15 -11.63
C SER A 828 -17.83 36.10 -10.56
N VAL A 829 -17.47 34.82 -10.78
CA VAL A 829 -17.71 33.73 -9.82
C VAL A 829 -16.73 33.84 -8.64
N VAL A 830 -17.27 33.93 -7.42
CA VAL A 830 -16.47 33.94 -6.18
C VAL A 830 -16.14 32.51 -5.73
N THR A 831 -14.86 32.24 -5.49
CA THR A 831 -14.33 30.94 -5.04
C THR A 831 -13.64 31.05 -3.68
N ALA A 832 -13.45 29.91 -3.02
CA ALA A 832 -12.77 29.77 -1.73
C ALA A 832 -11.26 30.12 -1.77
#